data_AF-A0A8C1Z7S2-F1
#
_entry.id   AF-A0A8C1Z7S2-F1
#
_cell.length_a   1.000
_cell.length_b   1.000
_cell.length_c   1.000
_cell.angle_alpha   90.00
_cell.angle_beta   90.00
_cell.angle_gamma   90.00
#
_symmetry.space_group_name_H-M   'P 1'
#
loop_
_entity.id
_entity.type
_entity.pdbx_description
1 polymer ?
#
loop_
_entity_poly.entity_id
_entity_poly.type
_entity_poly.pdbx_seq_one_letter_code
_entity_poly.pdbx_strand_id
1 'polypeptide(L)'
;MGLHPLEFSECYLDSPAFREKIKAHEAELDKTGRFIKELYKDGKNLINATKQLSLAQKKFAQCLGEFKFEYIGDDKTDDEKCIDESLQEFSSFLRNLEDQRDLMYVPPFYMFSCYLQAERKRYEKETEKYYSSLEKLLNMSAKKKEPQLQEADMAVEVMRQHFQVSSLEYVCKLQEIQERKKFECVEPMLAFFQTVFTFYHQGYELAKDFDHYKKALQINIQNTRSRFEGTRSEVFELMKRIKDSPQEYRQTSPISSEGYLYVQEKRPPPFGSSWVKRYSTFVKEQKILHMKTFDQRSGGKLGETESVTIKSCVRKTTDTLDRRFCLDIEITDRYVGHAPPAVMVTMNECNDPFLIHKKSVDAQLDDLGISFVKNSINAIETRGINDQGLYRVVGVSSKVQKLLSFMIDEKSCEIDLAASEDWDVKTITSALKLYLRSLPEPLMTYELYKEFIVPAKSATPESRVQAIHCLVHKLPERNRLVLSLVTKHLAKVAANSKQNLMTVANLGVVFGPTLMRPQEETVAAIMDLKFQNIVVEILIEQHEKICGDAPSSSPSLAATPLSAPTRQSKSLSRQNRPLAVYNPQVLDIQTGMRDQSALSAVSSGKHHKELYVTLMKAKAVYPCEAEHDSELSFQVGAIFHDVTLSREPGWLEGVLEGKRGLIPENYVEIL
;
A
#
# COMPACT_ATOMS: atom_id res chain seq x y z
N MET A 1 42.46 -37.34 -13.42
CA MET A 1 43.87 -37.66 -13.71
C MET A 1 44.66 -36.37 -13.57
N GLY A 2 45.64 -36.33 -12.67
CA GLY A 2 46.49 -35.14 -12.47
C GLY A 2 47.60 -35.06 -13.52
N LEU A 3 48.20 -33.88 -13.69
CA LEU A 3 49.38 -33.70 -14.52
C LEU A 3 50.62 -34.26 -13.79
N HIS A 4 51.56 -34.83 -14.55
CA HIS A 4 52.82 -35.28 -13.97
C HIS A 4 53.68 -34.07 -13.53
N PRO A 5 54.45 -34.19 -12.42
CA PRO A 5 55.42 -33.17 -12.04
C PRO A 5 56.46 -32.95 -13.15
N LEU A 6 56.94 -31.71 -13.24
CA LEU A 6 58.04 -31.34 -14.13
C LEU A 6 59.32 -31.25 -13.29
N GLU A 7 60.21 -32.22 -13.45
CA GLU A 7 61.46 -32.25 -12.68
C GLU A 7 62.51 -31.35 -13.31
N PHE A 8 63.22 -30.55 -12.50
CA PHE A 8 64.29 -29.68 -13.01
C PHE A 8 65.45 -30.47 -13.63
N SER A 9 65.68 -31.71 -13.17
CA SER A 9 66.69 -32.61 -13.74
C SER A 9 66.41 -32.97 -15.20
N GLU A 10 65.14 -33.03 -15.61
CA GLU A 10 64.74 -33.34 -16.98
C GLU A 10 65.02 -32.18 -17.95
N CYS A 11 65.19 -30.94 -17.44
CA CYS A 11 65.48 -29.75 -18.26
C CYS A 11 66.83 -29.86 -18.98
N TYR A 12 67.80 -30.55 -18.38
CA TYR A 12 69.13 -30.77 -18.96
C TYR A 12 69.14 -31.82 -20.08
N LEU A 13 68.25 -32.81 -19.96
CA LEU A 13 68.14 -33.92 -20.90
C LEU A 13 67.25 -33.58 -22.10
N ASP A 14 66.31 -32.65 -21.92
CA ASP A 14 65.35 -32.20 -22.93
C ASP A 14 64.64 -33.34 -23.67
N SER A 15 64.26 -34.39 -22.93
CA SER A 15 63.75 -35.62 -23.54
C SER A 15 62.38 -35.39 -24.22
N PRO A 16 62.02 -36.18 -25.25
CA PRO A 16 60.70 -36.12 -25.85
C PRO A 16 59.56 -36.31 -24.84
N ALA A 17 59.73 -37.23 -23.88
CA ALA A 17 58.75 -37.47 -22.81
C ALA A 17 58.58 -36.25 -21.90
N PHE A 18 59.66 -35.54 -21.57
CA PHE A 18 59.60 -34.30 -20.80
C PHE A 18 58.87 -33.18 -21.58
N ARG A 19 59.13 -33.05 -22.88
CA ARG A 19 58.42 -32.11 -23.76
C ARG A 19 56.93 -32.42 -23.85
N GLU A 20 56.53 -33.69 -23.85
CA GLU A 20 55.11 -34.07 -23.77
C GLU A 20 54.46 -33.64 -22.46
N LYS A 21 55.16 -33.79 -21.32
CA LYS A 21 54.67 -33.28 -20.03
C LYS A 21 54.48 -31.76 -20.08
N ILE A 22 55.46 -31.00 -20.59
CA ILE A 22 55.34 -29.53 -20.74
C ILE A 22 54.09 -29.19 -21.57
N LYS A 23 53.91 -29.83 -22.74
CA LYS A 23 52.74 -29.61 -23.60
C LYS A 23 51.42 -29.91 -22.88
N ALA A 24 51.38 -30.95 -22.04
CA ALA A 24 50.19 -31.26 -21.25
C ALA A 24 49.85 -30.15 -20.25
N HIS A 25 50.86 -29.58 -19.58
CA HIS A 25 50.69 -28.42 -18.68
C HIS A 25 50.23 -27.17 -19.43
N GLU A 26 50.84 -26.86 -20.58
CA GLU A 26 50.43 -25.74 -21.44
C GLU A 26 48.98 -25.88 -21.93
N ALA A 27 48.61 -27.07 -22.41
CA ALA A 27 47.26 -27.33 -22.91
C ALA A 27 46.18 -27.18 -21.83
N GLU A 28 46.48 -27.58 -20.59
CA GLU A 28 45.59 -27.39 -19.46
C GLU A 28 45.43 -25.91 -19.10
N LEU A 29 46.53 -25.15 -19.04
CA LEU A 29 46.46 -23.71 -18.78
C LEU A 29 45.69 -22.97 -19.89
N ASP A 30 45.92 -23.31 -21.16
CA ASP A 30 45.18 -22.74 -22.29
C ASP A 30 43.67 -23.05 -22.21
N LYS A 31 43.31 -24.27 -21.78
CA LYS A 31 41.90 -24.65 -21.56
C LYS A 31 41.29 -23.82 -20.43
N THR A 32 41.98 -23.69 -19.30
CA THR A 32 41.53 -22.92 -18.14
C THR A 32 41.41 -21.42 -18.47
N GLY A 33 42.36 -20.88 -19.24
CA GLY A 33 42.32 -19.49 -19.69
C GLY A 33 41.12 -19.18 -20.60
N ARG A 34 40.77 -20.10 -21.53
CA ARG A 34 39.56 -19.96 -22.34
C ARG A 34 38.29 -19.96 -21.49
N PHE A 35 38.20 -20.87 -20.53
CA PHE A 35 37.05 -20.96 -19.63
C PHE A 35 36.86 -19.66 -18.83
N ILE A 36 37.93 -19.11 -18.23
CA ILE A 36 37.87 -17.88 -17.46
C ILE A 36 37.46 -16.68 -18.32
N LYS A 37 37.92 -16.64 -19.57
CA LYS A 37 37.53 -15.58 -20.52
C LYS A 37 36.03 -15.58 -20.81
N GLU A 38 35.44 -16.76 -21.05
CA GLU A 38 33.98 -16.87 -21.23
C GLU A 38 33.24 -16.57 -19.93
N LEU A 39 33.69 -17.08 -18.78
CA LEU A 39 33.09 -16.79 -17.48
C LEU A 39 33.06 -15.28 -17.18
N TYR A 40 34.15 -14.57 -17.48
CA TYR A 40 34.21 -13.12 -17.32
C TYR A 40 33.25 -12.38 -18.26
N LYS A 41 33.13 -12.84 -19.50
CA LYS A 41 32.19 -12.29 -20.48
C LYS A 41 30.75 -12.49 -20.01
N ASP A 42 30.41 -13.65 -19.50
CA ASP A 42 29.07 -13.93 -18.95
C ASP A 42 28.79 -13.10 -17.69
N GLY A 43 29.77 -12.94 -16.81
CA GLY A 43 29.68 -12.04 -15.65
C GLY A 43 29.43 -10.58 -16.06
N LYS A 44 30.08 -10.09 -17.12
CA LYS A 44 29.79 -8.75 -17.68
C LYS A 44 28.37 -8.63 -18.24
N ASN A 45 27.90 -9.65 -18.95
CA ASN A 45 26.54 -9.68 -19.48
C ASN A 45 25.51 -9.62 -18.34
N LEU A 46 25.76 -10.37 -17.26
CA LEU A 46 24.94 -10.34 -16.06
C LEU A 46 24.89 -8.94 -15.44
N ILE A 47 26.05 -8.30 -15.20
CA ILE A 47 26.09 -6.92 -14.66
C ILE A 47 25.37 -5.93 -15.58
N ASN A 48 25.50 -6.06 -16.90
CA ASN A 48 24.80 -5.20 -17.83
C ASN A 48 23.27 -5.39 -17.75
N ALA A 49 22.79 -6.63 -17.64
CA ALA A 49 21.37 -6.90 -17.42
C ALA A 49 20.88 -6.32 -16.07
N THR A 50 21.67 -6.47 -15.00
CA THR A 50 21.40 -5.87 -13.69
C THR A 50 21.27 -4.35 -13.77
N LYS A 51 22.11 -3.67 -14.56
CA LYS A 51 22.01 -2.23 -14.80
C LYS A 51 20.73 -1.83 -15.53
N GLN A 52 20.30 -2.61 -16.52
CA GLN A 52 19.05 -2.36 -17.23
C GLN A 52 17.83 -2.52 -16.30
N LEU A 53 17.84 -3.56 -15.46
CA LEU A 53 16.83 -3.75 -14.42
C LEU A 53 16.80 -2.55 -13.46
N SER A 54 17.96 -2.08 -13.00
CA SER A 54 18.04 -0.93 -12.11
C SER A 54 17.48 0.35 -12.74
N LEU A 55 17.82 0.63 -14.00
CA LEU A 55 17.27 1.77 -14.74
C LEU A 55 15.75 1.70 -14.84
N ALA A 56 15.19 0.52 -15.14
CA ALA A 56 13.76 0.31 -15.22
C ALA A 56 13.07 0.54 -13.86
N GLN A 57 13.64 0.02 -12.77
CA GLN A 57 13.11 0.18 -11.43
C GLN A 57 13.19 1.63 -10.93
N LYS A 58 14.31 2.34 -11.19
CA LYS A 58 14.44 3.77 -10.87
C LYS A 58 13.42 4.63 -11.63
N LYS A 59 13.20 4.34 -12.92
CA LYS A 59 12.17 5.02 -13.72
C LYS A 59 10.76 4.76 -13.16
N PHE A 60 10.44 3.52 -12.81
CA PHE A 60 9.16 3.19 -12.20
C PHE A 60 8.97 3.90 -10.85
N ALA A 61 10.01 3.92 -10.01
CA ALA A 61 10.01 4.66 -8.75
C ALA A 61 9.74 6.16 -8.99
N GLN A 62 10.33 6.78 -10.00
CA GLN A 62 10.06 8.18 -10.34
C GLN A 62 8.58 8.41 -10.65
N CYS A 63 7.97 7.57 -11.50
CA CYS A 63 6.55 7.68 -11.83
C CYS A 63 5.65 7.60 -10.58
N LEU A 64 5.97 6.72 -9.63
CA LEU A 64 5.25 6.62 -8.36
C LEU A 64 5.37 7.90 -7.52
N GLY A 65 6.56 8.52 -7.50
CA GLY A 65 6.83 9.71 -6.70
C GLY A 65 6.19 11.00 -7.24
N GLU A 66 5.90 11.06 -8.54
CA GLU A 66 5.30 12.23 -9.19
C GLU A 66 3.76 12.24 -9.11
N PHE A 67 3.15 11.07 -8.87
CA PHE A 67 1.70 10.94 -8.81
C PHE A 67 1.10 11.67 -7.60
N LYS A 68 -0.05 12.32 -7.81
CA LYS A 68 -0.85 12.96 -6.76
C LYS A 68 -2.32 12.65 -6.97
N PHE A 69 -3.00 12.26 -5.90
CA PHE A 69 -4.44 12.05 -5.91
C PHE A 69 -5.19 13.38 -5.85
N GLU A 70 -6.10 13.57 -6.80
CA GLU A 70 -7.19 14.54 -6.67
C GLU A 70 -8.26 13.97 -5.73
N TYR A 71 -8.94 14.85 -4.99
CA TYR A 71 -9.94 14.45 -4.01
C TYR A 71 -11.17 15.36 -4.05
N ILE A 72 -12.26 14.84 -3.50
CA ILE A 72 -13.56 15.52 -3.47
C ILE A 72 -13.87 15.91 -2.01
N GLY A 73 -14.35 17.15 -1.83
CA GLY A 73 -14.65 17.74 -0.53
C GLY A 73 -13.61 18.76 -0.08
N ASP A 74 -13.85 19.39 1.06
CA ASP A 74 -13.03 20.51 1.52
C ASP A 74 -11.67 20.08 2.11
N ASP A 75 -11.58 18.86 2.67
CA ASP A 75 -10.36 18.36 3.33
C ASP A 75 -10.22 16.83 3.22
N LYS A 76 -9.04 16.32 3.57
CA LYS A 76 -8.67 14.90 3.63
C LYS A 76 -8.54 14.44 5.08
N THR A 77 -9.03 13.23 5.34
CA THR A 77 -8.75 12.50 6.57
C THR A 77 -7.27 12.07 6.65
N ASP A 78 -6.78 11.73 7.84
CA ASP A 78 -5.40 11.26 8.02
C ASP A 78 -5.11 9.98 7.23
N ASP A 79 -6.10 9.08 7.13
CA ASP A 79 -5.98 7.85 6.33
C ASP A 79 -5.84 8.18 4.84
N GLU A 80 -6.64 9.11 4.31
CA GLU A 80 -6.55 9.58 2.93
C GLU A 80 -5.19 10.23 2.66
N LYS A 81 -4.68 11.07 3.57
CA LYS A 81 -3.33 11.67 3.47
C LYS A 81 -2.24 10.59 3.43
N CYS A 82 -2.33 9.58 4.30
CA CYS A 82 -1.38 8.48 4.32
C CYS A 82 -1.41 7.65 3.01
N ILE A 83 -2.60 7.39 2.46
CA ILE A 83 -2.76 6.72 1.17
C ILE A 83 -2.16 7.56 0.04
N ASP A 84 -2.36 8.88 0.06
CA ASP A 84 -1.82 9.76 -0.97
C ASP A 84 -0.30 9.80 -1.00
N GLU A 85 0.31 9.79 0.19
CA GLU A 85 1.77 9.76 0.35
C GLU A 85 2.36 8.37 0.06
N SER A 86 1.54 7.32 -0.01
CA SER A 86 2.03 5.94 -0.12
C SER A 86 2.84 5.65 -1.37
N LEU A 87 2.48 6.25 -2.51
CA LEU A 87 3.25 6.08 -3.75
C LEU A 87 4.64 6.75 -3.64
N GLN A 88 4.76 7.83 -2.88
CA GLN A 88 6.05 8.46 -2.60
C GLN A 88 6.90 7.59 -1.67
N GLU A 89 6.30 6.94 -0.68
CA GLU A 89 7.00 5.99 0.20
C GLU A 89 7.48 4.75 -0.57
N PHE A 90 6.66 4.17 -1.44
CA PHE A 90 7.08 3.07 -2.33
C PHE A 90 8.20 3.51 -3.29
N SER A 91 8.11 4.74 -3.81
CA SER A 91 9.16 5.34 -4.63
C SER A 91 10.49 5.42 -3.87
N SER A 92 10.46 5.93 -2.64
CA SER A 92 11.64 6.04 -1.77
C SER A 92 12.25 4.68 -1.47
N PHE A 93 11.43 3.69 -1.12
CA PHE A 93 11.87 2.31 -0.90
C PHE A 93 12.60 1.74 -2.12
N LEU A 94 12.00 1.84 -3.31
CA LEU A 94 12.61 1.33 -4.54
C LEU A 94 13.92 2.03 -4.88
N ARG A 95 14.01 3.36 -4.70
CA ARG A 95 15.26 4.09 -4.93
C ARG A 95 16.37 3.61 -3.99
N ASN A 96 16.06 3.47 -2.69
CA ASN A 96 17.03 2.99 -1.71
C ASN A 96 17.52 1.57 -2.02
N LEU A 97 16.63 0.68 -2.46
CA LEU A 97 17.00 -0.67 -2.88
C LEU A 97 17.93 -0.64 -4.11
N GLU A 98 17.64 0.20 -5.09
CA GLU A 98 18.45 0.32 -6.29
C GLU A 98 19.80 1.00 -6.05
N ASP A 99 19.90 1.90 -5.07
CA ASP A 99 21.18 2.45 -4.62
C ASP A 99 22.08 1.37 -4.00
N GLN A 100 21.50 0.33 -3.35
CA GLN A 100 22.27 -0.84 -2.90
C GLN A 100 22.73 -1.71 -4.08
N ARG A 101 21.94 -1.80 -5.15
CA ARG A 101 22.28 -2.57 -6.35
C ARG A 101 23.45 -1.97 -7.12
N ASP A 102 23.58 -0.64 -7.12
CA ASP A 102 24.69 0.08 -7.77
C ASP A 102 26.07 -0.30 -7.20
N LEU A 103 26.12 -0.84 -5.97
CA LEU A 103 27.34 -1.34 -5.34
C LEU A 103 27.79 -2.71 -5.87
N MET A 104 26.96 -3.40 -6.67
CA MET A 104 27.32 -4.68 -7.29
C MET A 104 28.28 -4.46 -8.47
N TYR A 105 29.45 -5.09 -8.42
CA TYR A 105 30.41 -5.07 -9.53
C TYR A 105 31.15 -6.41 -9.65
N VAL A 106 31.61 -6.72 -10.87
CA VAL A 106 32.50 -7.85 -11.13
C VAL A 106 33.93 -7.33 -11.14
N PRO A 107 34.81 -7.78 -10.21
CA PRO A 107 36.21 -7.41 -10.23
C PRO A 107 36.91 -7.84 -11.54
N PRO A 108 37.96 -7.13 -11.97
CA PRO A 108 38.79 -7.57 -13.09
C PRO A 108 39.38 -8.96 -12.83
N PHE A 109 39.48 -9.78 -13.87
CA PHE A 109 40.14 -11.08 -13.80
C PHE A 109 41.61 -10.99 -14.16
N TYR A 110 42.43 -11.81 -13.50
CA TYR A 110 43.82 -11.98 -13.87
C TYR A 110 43.94 -12.83 -15.15
N MET A 111 44.66 -12.31 -16.15
CA MET A 111 44.79 -12.92 -17.47
C MET A 111 46.13 -13.66 -17.63
N PHE A 112 46.32 -14.76 -16.87
CA PHE A 112 47.57 -15.54 -16.91
C PHE A 112 47.93 -16.07 -18.31
N SER A 113 46.94 -16.28 -19.19
CA SER A 113 47.16 -16.75 -20.57
C SER A 113 48.07 -15.80 -21.37
N CYS A 114 47.96 -14.47 -21.16
CA CYS A 114 48.84 -13.50 -21.82
C CYS A 114 50.29 -13.62 -21.34
N TYR A 115 50.49 -13.83 -20.04
CA TYR A 115 51.81 -13.99 -19.45
C TYR A 115 52.47 -15.32 -19.85
N LEU A 116 51.71 -16.42 -19.84
CA LEU A 116 52.18 -17.73 -20.28
C LEU A 116 52.66 -17.69 -21.73
N GLN A 117 51.91 -17.03 -22.61
CA GLN A 117 52.26 -16.95 -24.03
C GLN A 117 53.56 -16.19 -24.29
N ALA A 118 53.88 -15.18 -23.47
CA ALA A 118 55.12 -14.43 -23.57
C ALA A 118 56.33 -15.30 -23.16
N GLU A 119 56.21 -16.01 -22.03
CA GLU A 119 57.26 -16.91 -21.53
C GLU A 119 57.48 -18.11 -22.45
N ARG A 120 56.40 -18.68 -23.00
CA ARG A 120 56.49 -19.77 -23.99
C ARG A 120 57.29 -19.34 -25.21
N LYS A 121 57.00 -18.16 -25.77
CA LYS A 121 57.73 -17.62 -26.93
C LYS A 121 59.22 -17.40 -26.63
N ARG A 122 59.55 -16.97 -25.41
CA ARG A 122 60.94 -16.79 -24.99
C ARG A 122 61.67 -18.13 -24.93
N TYR A 123 61.05 -19.15 -24.33
CA TYR A 123 61.59 -20.50 -24.25
C TYR A 123 61.75 -21.17 -25.63
N GLU A 124 60.76 -21.03 -26.51
CA GLU A 124 60.82 -21.51 -27.90
C GLU A 124 61.99 -20.87 -28.67
N LYS A 125 62.20 -19.56 -28.50
CA LYS A 125 63.30 -18.83 -29.15
C LYS A 125 64.68 -19.30 -28.68
N GLU A 126 64.88 -19.53 -27.39
CA GLU A 126 66.16 -20.06 -26.89
C GLU A 126 66.36 -21.53 -27.29
N THR A 127 65.28 -22.31 -27.36
CA THR A 127 65.30 -23.68 -27.91
C THR A 127 65.80 -23.67 -29.36
N GLU A 128 65.24 -22.81 -30.21
CA GLU A 128 65.60 -22.70 -31.64
C GLU A 128 67.06 -22.29 -31.83
N LYS A 129 67.55 -21.30 -31.06
CA LYS A 129 68.95 -20.85 -31.11
C LYS A 129 69.93 -21.98 -30.80
N TYR A 130 69.67 -22.74 -29.74
CA TYR A 130 70.55 -23.84 -29.33
C TYR A 130 70.62 -24.94 -30.40
N TYR A 131 69.47 -25.46 -30.83
CA TYR A 131 69.45 -26.54 -31.82
C TYR A 131 69.97 -26.09 -33.20
N SER A 132 69.72 -24.84 -33.60
CA SER A 132 70.32 -24.29 -34.84
C SER A 132 71.85 -24.19 -34.73
N SER A 133 72.39 -23.80 -33.57
CA SER A 133 73.84 -23.75 -33.36
C SER A 133 74.46 -25.15 -33.35
N LEU A 134 73.78 -26.13 -32.75
CA LEU A 134 74.21 -27.52 -32.73
C LEU A 134 74.23 -28.13 -34.14
N GLU A 135 73.18 -27.89 -34.94
CA GLU A 135 73.12 -28.35 -36.33
C GLU A 135 74.24 -27.74 -37.19
N LYS A 136 74.56 -26.46 -36.99
CA LYS A 136 75.70 -25.81 -37.66
C LYS A 136 77.02 -26.47 -37.31
N LEU A 137 77.23 -26.85 -36.03
CA LEU A 137 78.42 -27.55 -35.58
C LEU A 137 78.52 -28.93 -36.24
N LEU A 138 77.43 -29.71 -36.22
CA LEU A 138 77.36 -31.05 -36.82
C LEU A 138 77.61 -31.05 -38.33
N ASN A 139 77.23 -29.98 -39.02
CA ASN A 139 77.45 -29.82 -40.46
C ASN A 139 78.85 -29.28 -40.82
N MET A 140 79.71 -28.97 -39.84
CA MET A 140 81.09 -28.57 -40.12
C MET A 140 81.95 -29.75 -40.56
N SER A 141 82.84 -29.52 -41.53
CA SER A 141 83.78 -30.56 -41.97
C SER A 141 84.82 -30.86 -40.88
N ALA A 142 85.00 -32.15 -40.58
CA ALA A 142 86.07 -32.65 -39.72
C ALA A 142 87.50 -32.34 -40.23
N LYS A 143 87.64 -31.82 -41.46
CA LYS A 143 88.92 -31.38 -42.04
C LYS A 143 89.29 -29.92 -41.70
N LYS A 144 88.45 -29.19 -40.96
CA LYS A 144 88.75 -27.82 -40.50
C LYS A 144 89.93 -27.81 -39.52
N LYS A 145 90.56 -26.65 -39.37
CA LYS A 145 91.66 -26.47 -38.41
C LYS A 145 91.14 -26.62 -36.98
N GLU A 146 91.86 -27.36 -36.15
CA GLU A 146 91.59 -27.58 -34.72
C GLU A 146 91.06 -26.35 -33.95
N PRO A 147 91.67 -25.15 -34.03
CA PRO A 147 91.16 -23.97 -33.31
C PRO A 147 89.76 -23.51 -33.76
N GLN A 148 89.39 -23.73 -35.03
CA GLN A 148 88.06 -23.38 -35.54
C GLN A 148 86.98 -24.39 -35.10
N LEU A 149 87.38 -25.64 -34.83
CA LEU A 149 86.48 -26.66 -34.27
C LEU A 149 86.22 -26.36 -32.79
N GLN A 150 87.29 -26.06 -32.03
CA GLN A 150 87.20 -25.69 -30.62
C GLN A 150 86.35 -24.42 -30.38
N GLU A 151 86.49 -23.40 -31.23
CA GLU A 151 85.67 -22.19 -31.15
C GLU A 151 84.18 -22.48 -31.38
N ALA A 152 83.85 -23.36 -32.33
CA ALA A 152 82.48 -23.77 -32.60
C ALA A 152 81.89 -24.64 -31.48
N ASP A 153 82.69 -25.54 -30.89
CA ASP A 153 82.31 -26.33 -29.72
C ASP A 153 81.99 -25.43 -28.51
N MET A 154 82.87 -24.45 -28.23
CA MET A 154 82.64 -23.46 -27.17
C MET A 154 81.36 -22.64 -27.41
N ALA A 155 81.11 -22.21 -28.65
CA ALA A 155 79.92 -21.46 -29.00
C ALA A 155 78.63 -22.27 -28.76
N VAL A 156 78.62 -23.56 -29.10
CA VAL A 156 77.49 -24.45 -28.83
C VAL A 156 77.31 -24.69 -27.33
N GLU A 157 78.39 -24.86 -26.56
CA GLU A 157 78.29 -25.06 -25.11
C GLU A 157 77.71 -23.82 -24.40
N VAL A 158 78.07 -22.60 -24.83
CA VAL A 158 77.45 -21.36 -24.32
C VAL A 158 75.95 -21.33 -24.64
N MET A 159 75.55 -21.69 -25.86
CA MET A 159 74.13 -21.74 -26.23
C MET A 159 73.38 -22.82 -25.45
N ARG A 160 74.02 -23.96 -25.17
CA ARG A 160 73.47 -25.05 -24.35
C ARG A 160 73.20 -24.57 -22.92
N GLN A 161 74.13 -23.84 -22.31
CA GLN A 161 73.95 -23.27 -20.97
C GLN A 161 72.79 -22.26 -20.93
N HIS A 162 72.71 -21.36 -21.92
CA HIS A 162 71.58 -20.43 -22.01
C HIS A 162 70.24 -21.13 -22.16
N PHE A 163 70.16 -22.15 -23.02
CA PHE A 163 68.96 -22.97 -23.18
C PHE A 163 68.57 -23.67 -21.87
N GLN A 164 69.53 -24.28 -21.16
CA GLN A 164 69.28 -24.96 -19.90
C GLN A 164 68.74 -24.02 -18.82
N VAL A 165 69.33 -22.82 -18.67
CA VAL A 165 68.83 -21.79 -17.76
C VAL A 165 67.41 -21.37 -18.15
N SER A 166 67.16 -21.09 -19.43
CA SER A 166 65.83 -20.71 -19.91
C SER A 166 64.80 -21.84 -19.72
N SER A 167 65.20 -23.11 -19.81
CA SER A 167 64.35 -24.28 -19.57
C SER A 167 63.94 -24.38 -18.10
N LEU A 168 64.90 -24.18 -17.18
CA LEU A 168 64.65 -24.13 -15.74
C LEU A 168 63.72 -22.97 -15.36
N GLU A 169 63.98 -21.77 -15.87
CA GLU A 169 63.13 -20.58 -15.67
C GLU A 169 61.70 -20.85 -16.17
N TYR A 170 61.55 -21.43 -17.37
CA TYR A 170 60.25 -21.71 -17.95
C TYR A 170 59.46 -22.75 -17.15
N VAL A 171 60.09 -23.86 -16.75
CA VAL A 171 59.43 -24.88 -15.91
C VAL A 171 59.02 -24.30 -14.56
N CYS A 172 59.90 -23.53 -13.92
CA CYS A 172 59.59 -22.86 -12.67
C CYS A 172 58.37 -21.93 -12.84
N LYS A 173 58.34 -21.16 -13.92
CA LYS A 173 57.23 -20.26 -14.21
C LYS A 173 55.92 -20.99 -14.52
N LEU A 174 55.98 -22.11 -15.23
CA LEU A 174 54.83 -22.94 -15.55
C LEU A 174 54.19 -23.50 -14.27
N GLN A 175 55.03 -24.00 -13.34
CA GLN A 175 54.58 -24.45 -12.02
C GLN A 175 54.01 -23.30 -11.18
N GLU A 176 54.65 -22.13 -11.18
CA GLU A 176 54.16 -20.94 -10.48
C GLU A 176 52.75 -20.55 -10.97
N ILE A 177 52.51 -20.53 -12.29
CA ILE A 177 51.19 -20.22 -12.86
C ILE A 177 50.16 -21.31 -12.47
N GLN A 178 50.56 -22.59 -12.49
CA GLN A 178 49.70 -23.71 -12.08
C GLN A 178 49.25 -23.62 -10.62
N GLU A 179 50.09 -23.12 -9.73
CA GLU A 179 49.73 -22.90 -8.32
C GLU A 179 48.91 -21.62 -8.15
N ARG A 180 49.30 -20.52 -8.81
CA ARG A 180 48.60 -19.23 -8.72
C ARG A 180 47.17 -19.27 -9.21
N LYS A 181 46.88 -20.02 -10.28
CA LYS A 181 45.53 -20.12 -10.83
C LYS A 181 44.50 -20.60 -9.79
N LYS A 182 44.91 -21.37 -8.78
CA LYS A 182 44.02 -21.94 -7.75
C LYS A 182 43.35 -20.85 -6.92
N PHE A 183 44.01 -19.71 -6.70
CA PHE A 183 43.46 -18.59 -5.95
C PHE A 183 43.17 -17.37 -6.82
N GLU A 184 44.04 -17.01 -7.77
CA GLU A 184 43.85 -15.82 -8.63
C GLU A 184 42.59 -15.91 -9.52
N CYS A 185 42.08 -17.12 -9.79
CA CYS A 185 40.83 -17.32 -10.54
C CYS A 185 39.59 -17.34 -9.64
N VAL A 186 39.75 -17.73 -8.37
CA VAL A 186 38.64 -17.95 -7.44
C VAL A 186 38.34 -16.68 -6.64
N GLU A 187 39.36 -15.90 -6.28
CA GLU A 187 39.21 -14.65 -5.53
C GLU A 187 38.23 -13.64 -6.19
N PRO A 188 38.31 -13.36 -7.50
CA PRO A 188 37.35 -12.45 -8.15
C PRO A 188 35.91 -12.97 -8.10
N MET A 189 35.73 -14.29 -8.16
CA MET A 189 34.41 -14.92 -8.08
C MET A 189 33.86 -14.86 -6.67
N LEU A 190 34.68 -15.15 -5.66
CA LEU A 190 34.30 -15.01 -4.25
C LEU A 190 33.90 -13.56 -3.95
N ALA A 191 34.69 -12.58 -4.39
CA ALA A 191 34.37 -11.16 -4.23
C ALA A 191 33.06 -10.78 -4.94
N PHE A 192 32.83 -11.26 -6.17
CA PHE A 192 31.55 -11.06 -6.86
C PHE A 192 30.38 -11.63 -6.06
N PHE A 193 30.44 -12.88 -5.61
CA PHE A 193 29.37 -13.49 -4.80
C PHE A 193 29.16 -12.76 -3.47
N GLN A 194 30.22 -12.24 -2.85
CA GLN A 194 30.11 -11.43 -1.65
C GLN A 194 29.28 -10.16 -1.90
N THR A 195 29.46 -9.49 -3.05
CA THR A 195 28.62 -8.32 -3.40
C THR A 195 27.16 -8.71 -3.63
N VAL A 196 26.91 -9.87 -4.26
CA VAL A 196 25.56 -10.40 -4.49
C VAL A 196 24.86 -10.71 -3.16
N PHE A 197 25.53 -11.41 -2.25
CA PHE A 197 24.98 -11.74 -0.93
C PHE A 197 24.72 -10.49 -0.09
N THR A 198 25.63 -9.51 -0.16
CA THR A 198 25.46 -8.22 0.52
C THR A 198 24.21 -7.50 0.00
N PHE A 199 24.00 -7.46 -1.32
CA PHE A 199 22.80 -6.86 -1.91
C PHE A 199 21.52 -7.53 -1.41
N TYR A 200 21.43 -8.86 -1.44
CA TYR A 200 20.24 -9.57 -0.96
C TYR A 200 19.99 -9.35 0.54
N HIS A 201 21.05 -9.34 1.35
CA HIS A 201 20.93 -9.05 2.77
C HIS A 201 20.40 -7.63 3.02
N GLN A 202 20.93 -6.63 2.33
CA GLN A 202 20.45 -5.25 2.45
C GLN A 202 19.00 -5.11 1.96
N GLY A 203 18.63 -5.79 0.87
CA GLY A 203 17.25 -5.82 0.39
C GLY A 203 16.28 -6.42 1.42
N TYR A 204 16.69 -7.48 2.11
CA TYR A 204 15.92 -8.08 3.20
C TYR A 204 15.73 -7.11 4.39
N GLU A 205 16.80 -6.47 4.85
CA GLU A 205 16.72 -5.52 5.97
C GLU A 205 15.85 -4.30 5.62
N LEU A 206 15.97 -3.76 4.40
CA LEU A 206 15.10 -2.70 3.90
C LEU A 206 13.62 -3.13 3.89
N ALA A 207 13.33 -4.33 3.37
CA ALA A 207 11.97 -4.85 3.30
C ALA A 207 11.36 -5.07 4.70
N LYS A 208 12.17 -5.56 5.64
CA LYS A 208 11.80 -5.76 7.04
C LYS A 208 11.49 -4.44 7.74
N ASP A 209 12.33 -3.41 7.57
CA ASP A 209 12.09 -2.07 8.11
C ASP A 209 10.80 -1.46 7.54
N PHE A 210 10.47 -1.76 6.29
CA PHE A 210 9.28 -1.27 5.59
C PHE A 210 7.97 -1.99 6.00
N ASP A 211 8.03 -3.16 6.63
CA ASP A 211 6.86 -3.97 6.98
C ASP A 211 5.88 -3.26 7.93
N HIS A 212 6.40 -2.47 8.88
CA HIS A 212 5.55 -1.68 9.78
C HIS A 212 4.70 -0.66 9.02
N TYR A 213 5.30 0.04 8.06
CA TYR A 213 4.59 0.99 7.22
C TYR A 213 3.55 0.28 6.34
N LYS A 214 3.92 -0.84 5.71
CA LYS A 214 3.01 -1.65 4.90
C LYS A 214 1.76 -2.08 5.67
N LYS A 215 1.94 -2.58 6.91
CA LYS A 215 0.82 -2.98 7.77
C LYS A 215 -0.09 -1.80 8.14
N ALA A 216 0.49 -0.66 8.49
CA ALA A 216 -0.28 0.55 8.79
C ALA A 216 -1.08 1.02 7.56
N LEU A 217 -0.44 1.06 6.39
CA LEU A 217 -1.09 1.43 5.14
C LEU A 217 -2.26 0.49 4.78
N GLN A 218 -2.10 -0.82 4.99
CA GLN A 218 -3.19 -1.79 4.78
C GLN A 218 -4.41 -1.50 5.68
N ILE A 219 -4.18 -1.13 6.94
CA ILE A 219 -5.24 -0.74 7.87
C ILE A 219 -5.93 0.54 7.37
N ASN A 220 -5.17 1.56 6.99
CA ASN A 220 -5.70 2.83 6.51
C ASN A 220 -6.54 2.67 5.23
N ILE A 221 -6.11 1.81 4.31
CA ILE A 221 -6.88 1.44 3.11
C ILE A 221 -8.20 0.77 3.50
N GLN A 222 -8.17 -0.16 4.45
CA GLN A 222 -9.38 -0.85 4.89
C GLN A 222 -10.36 0.08 5.60
N ASN A 223 -9.87 0.99 6.46
CA ASN A 223 -10.67 2.02 7.11
C ASN A 223 -11.33 2.94 6.06
N THR A 224 -10.55 3.42 5.08
CA THR A 224 -11.04 4.26 3.99
C THR A 224 -12.11 3.56 3.17
N ARG A 225 -11.94 2.26 2.87
CA ARG A 225 -12.95 1.43 2.19
C ARG A 225 -14.23 1.32 3.00
N SER A 226 -14.13 1.05 4.31
CA SER A 226 -15.32 0.95 5.18
C SER A 226 -16.07 2.27 5.26
N ARG A 227 -15.35 3.41 5.35
CA ARG A 227 -15.97 4.75 5.34
C ARG A 227 -16.67 5.01 4.01
N PHE A 228 -16.05 4.67 2.88
CA PHE A 228 -16.66 4.80 1.56
C PHE A 228 -17.95 3.97 1.44
N GLU A 229 -17.97 2.74 1.91
CA GLU A 229 -19.18 1.90 1.89
C GLU A 229 -20.33 2.54 2.68
N GLY A 230 -20.02 3.13 3.84
CA GLY A 230 -20.97 3.91 4.64
C GLY A 230 -21.51 5.12 3.87
N THR A 231 -20.62 6.00 3.41
CA THR A 231 -20.98 7.19 2.63
C THR A 231 -21.79 6.84 1.38
N ARG A 232 -21.40 5.79 0.65
CA ARG A 232 -22.10 5.32 -0.55
C ARG A 232 -23.54 4.94 -0.22
N SER A 233 -23.76 4.23 0.88
CA SER A 233 -25.09 3.79 1.31
C SER A 233 -26.00 4.98 1.61
N GLU A 234 -25.48 5.99 2.31
CA GLU A 234 -26.19 7.25 2.61
C GLU A 234 -26.51 8.05 1.34
N VAL A 235 -25.58 8.13 0.37
CA VAL A 235 -25.85 8.76 -0.94
C VAL A 235 -26.98 8.04 -1.67
N PHE A 236 -26.99 6.70 -1.68
CA PHE A 236 -28.05 5.92 -2.31
C PHE A 236 -29.41 6.14 -1.62
N GLU A 237 -29.45 6.20 -0.30
CA GLU A 237 -30.68 6.48 0.44
C GLU A 237 -31.19 7.90 0.17
N LEU A 238 -30.30 8.90 0.16
CA LEU A 238 -30.68 10.27 -0.20
C LEU A 238 -31.23 10.33 -1.63
N MET A 239 -30.55 9.70 -2.60
CA MET A 239 -31.02 9.62 -3.98
C MET A 239 -32.42 9.00 -4.07
N LYS A 240 -32.66 7.90 -3.34
CA LYS A 240 -33.97 7.24 -3.29
C LYS A 240 -35.04 8.17 -2.73
N ARG A 241 -34.77 8.85 -1.61
CA ARG A 241 -35.70 9.79 -0.98
C ARG A 241 -36.07 10.96 -1.89
N ILE A 242 -35.06 11.56 -2.54
CA ILE A 242 -35.28 12.64 -3.51
C ILE A 242 -36.11 12.16 -4.71
N LYS A 243 -35.87 10.92 -5.18
CA LYS A 243 -36.64 10.33 -6.28
C LYS A 243 -38.11 10.10 -5.90
N ASP A 244 -38.36 9.65 -4.67
CA ASP A 244 -39.71 9.33 -4.19
C ASP A 244 -40.54 10.59 -3.85
N SER A 245 -39.90 11.68 -3.40
CA SER A 245 -40.60 12.91 -2.99
C SER A 245 -39.84 14.19 -3.36
N PRO A 246 -39.65 14.48 -4.66
CA PRO A 246 -38.77 15.57 -5.12
C PRO A 246 -39.20 16.97 -4.69
N GLN A 247 -40.47 17.18 -4.33
CA GLN A 247 -40.96 18.48 -3.87
C GLN A 247 -40.54 18.83 -2.44
N GLU A 248 -40.30 17.83 -1.57
CA GLU A 248 -39.88 18.04 -0.17
C GLU A 248 -38.41 18.48 -0.06
N TYR A 249 -37.58 18.11 -1.04
CA TYR A 249 -36.14 18.38 -1.08
C TYR A 249 -35.77 19.56 -1.98
N ARG A 250 -36.76 20.35 -2.43
CA ARG A 250 -36.47 21.61 -3.12
C ARG A 250 -35.75 22.51 -2.12
N GLN A 251 -34.48 22.80 -2.40
CA GLN A 251 -33.60 23.57 -1.51
C GLN A 251 -34.33 24.78 -0.92
N THR A 252 -34.10 25.06 0.36
CA THR A 252 -34.49 26.28 1.08
C THR A 252 -33.72 27.49 0.53
N SER A 253 -33.83 27.71 -0.78
CA SER A 253 -33.23 28.83 -1.48
C SER A 253 -34.11 30.07 -1.26
N PRO A 254 -33.52 31.28 -1.16
CA PRO A 254 -34.29 32.52 -1.25
C PRO A 254 -35.01 32.67 -2.60
N ILE A 255 -34.64 31.84 -3.59
CA ILE A 255 -35.30 31.74 -4.89
C ILE A 255 -36.66 31.07 -4.72
N SER A 256 -37.71 31.86 -4.90
CA SER A 256 -39.10 31.41 -4.78
C SER A 256 -39.53 30.55 -5.97
N SER A 257 -38.92 30.75 -7.13
CA SER A 257 -39.17 29.94 -8.33
C SER A 257 -37.98 30.03 -9.27
N GLU A 258 -37.60 28.92 -9.89
CA GLU A 258 -36.55 28.88 -10.91
C GLU A 258 -36.88 27.89 -12.02
N GLY A 259 -36.36 28.15 -13.21
CA GLY A 259 -36.57 27.28 -14.36
C GLY A 259 -36.24 27.97 -15.68
N TYR A 260 -36.42 27.24 -16.77
CA TYR A 260 -36.21 27.78 -18.10
C TYR A 260 -37.46 28.52 -18.59
N LEU A 261 -37.29 29.78 -19.00
CA LEU A 261 -38.30 30.60 -19.66
C LEU A 261 -37.95 30.80 -21.13
N TYR A 262 -38.96 30.94 -21.99
CA TYR A 262 -38.75 31.40 -23.36
C TYR A 262 -39.19 32.86 -23.44
N VAL A 263 -38.24 33.75 -23.68
CA VAL A 263 -38.48 35.18 -23.81
C VAL A 263 -38.56 35.52 -25.29
N GLN A 264 -39.60 36.26 -25.70
CA GLN A 264 -39.71 36.73 -27.08
C GLN A 264 -38.78 37.92 -27.26
N GLU A 265 -37.81 37.81 -28.16
CA GLU A 265 -36.92 38.90 -28.51
C GLU A 265 -37.26 39.38 -29.93
N LYS A 266 -37.33 40.70 -30.11
CA LYS A 266 -37.50 41.31 -31.44
C LYS A 266 -36.16 41.28 -32.16
N ARG A 267 -36.11 40.68 -33.34
CA ARG A 267 -34.94 40.73 -34.22
C ARG A 267 -35.03 41.93 -35.17
N PRO A 268 -33.89 42.42 -35.68
CA PRO A 268 -33.90 43.40 -36.76
C PRO A 268 -34.68 42.89 -37.98
N PRO A 269 -35.42 43.75 -38.69
CA PRO A 269 -36.05 43.39 -39.96
C PRO A 269 -35.00 42.81 -40.95
N PRO A 270 -35.31 41.74 -41.72
CA PRO A 270 -36.62 41.12 -41.96
C PRO A 270 -36.99 39.96 -41.00
N PHE A 271 -36.23 39.71 -39.93
CA PHE A 271 -36.28 38.44 -39.18
C PHE A 271 -37.36 38.33 -38.09
N GLY A 272 -38.24 39.33 -37.94
CA GLY A 272 -39.39 39.27 -37.04
C GLY A 272 -39.03 39.14 -35.57
N SER A 273 -39.69 38.23 -34.85
CA SER A 273 -39.41 37.93 -33.44
C SER A 273 -38.96 36.48 -33.26
N SER A 274 -38.08 36.22 -32.31
CA SER A 274 -37.66 34.86 -31.95
C SER A 274 -37.80 34.57 -30.47
N TRP A 275 -38.06 33.32 -30.14
CA TRP A 275 -38.10 32.85 -28.76
C TRP A 275 -36.71 32.39 -28.33
N VAL A 276 -36.20 32.97 -27.25
CA VAL A 276 -34.89 32.65 -26.70
C VAL A 276 -35.06 31.99 -25.35
N LYS A 277 -34.45 30.81 -25.18
CA LYS A 277 -34.46 30.06 -23.92
C LYS A 277 -33.50 30.73 -22.94
N ARG A 278 -34.02 31.14 -21.78
CA ARG A 278 -33.24 31.76 -20.69
C ARG A 278 -33.51 31.03 -19.39
N TYR A 279 -32.46 30.71 -18.62
CA TYR A 279 -32.64 30.19 -17.27
C TYR A 279 -32.95 31.36 -16.34
N SER A 280 -34.06 31.29 -15.62
CA SER A 280 -34.58 32.41 -14.85
C SER A 280 -34.83 32.03 -13.41
N THR A 281 -34.49 32.94 -12.49
CA THR A 281 -34.70 32.78 -11.05
C THR A 281 -35.49 33.98 -10.53
N PHE A 282 -36.53 33.72 -9.74
CA PHE A 282 -37.43 34.74 -9.21
C PHE A 282 -37.40 34.74 -7.67
N VAL A 283 -37.18 35.92 -7.10
CA VAL A 283 -37.17 36.15 -5.65
C VAL A 283 -38.41 36.96 -5.29
N LYS A 284 -39.42 36.31 -4.68
CA LYS A 284 -40.75 36.89 -4.42
C LYS A 284 -40.70 38.11 -3.50
N GLU A 285 -39.87 38.06 -2.47
CA GLU A 285 -39.71 39.16 -1.50
C GLU A 285 -39.21 40.45 -2.15
N GLN A 286 -38.30 40.32 -3.13
CA GLN A 286 -37.68 41.44 -3.82
C GLN A 286 -38.39 41.82 -5.13
N LYS A 287 -39.30 40.94 -5.62
CA LYS A 287 -39.91 41.02 -6.95
C LYS A 287 -38.89 41.10 -8.10
N ILE A 288 -37.70 40.54 -7.91
CA ILE A 288 -36.63 40.55 -8.92
C ILE A 288 -36.64 39.23 -9.68
N LEU A 289 -36.57 39.32 -11.01
CA LEU A 289 -36.35 38.23 -11.93
C LEU A 289 -34.95 38.36 -12.53
N HIS A 290 -34.10 37.37 -12.26
CA HIS A 290 -32.81 37.23 -12.93
C HIS A 290 -32.98 36.29 -14.13
N MET A 291 -32.40 36.63 -15.27
CA MET A 291 -32.44 35.84 -16.49
C MET A 291 -31.03 35.70 -17.05
N LYS A 292 -30.64 34.46 -17.37
CA LYS A 292 -29.34 34.14 -17.98
C LYS A 292 -29.57 33.44 -19.30
N THR A 293 -28.82 33.81 -20.34
CA THR A 293 -28.82 33.06 -21.59
C THR A 293 -28.14 31.71 -21.37
N PHE A 294 -28.77 30.65 -21.86
CA PHE A 294 -28.26 29.28 -21.75
C PHE A 294 -28.25 28.63 -23.13
N ASP A 295 -27.06 28.50 -23.72
CA ASP A 295 -26.85 27.76 -24.96
C ASP A 295 -26.27 26.37 -24.68
N GLN A 296 -27.01 25.35 -25.11
CA GLN A 296 -26.65 23.95 -24.89
C GLN A 296 -25.56 23.47 -25.86
N ARG A 297 -25.30 24.18 -26.97
CA ARG A 297 -24.26 23.80 -27.96
C ARG A 297 -22.86 24.31 -27.60
N SER A 298 -22.75 25.38 -26.82
CA SER A 298 -21.47 25.99 -26.43
C SER A 298 -20.92 25.50 -25.08
N GLY A 299 -21.34 24.30 -24.65
CA GLY A 299 -20.79 23.64 -23.46
C GLY A 299 -21.21 24.29 -22.14
N GLY A 300 -22.30 25.08 -22.12
CA GLY A 300 -22.84 25.65 -20.88
C GLY A 300 -22.11 26.88 -20.35
N LYS A 301 -21.40 27.65 -21.19
CA LYS A 301 -20.90 28.98 -20.77
C LYS A 301 -22.08 29.84 -20.32
N LEU A 302 -22.06 30.24 -19.05
CA LEU A 302 -23.08 31.10 -18.46
C LEU A 302 -22.98 32.48 -19.11
N GLY A 303 -24.02 32.91 -19.83
CA GLY A 303 -24.07 34.24 -20.43
C GLY A 303 -24.31 35.35 -19.40
N GLU A 304 -24.37 36.59 -19.88
CA GLU A 304 -24.66 37.77 -19.04
C GLU A 304 -26.00 37.60 -18.29
N THR A 305 -26.00 38.05 -17.03
CA THR A 305 -27.18 37.98 -16.16
C THR A 305 -27.93 39.31 -16.24
N GLU A 306 -29.11 39.29 -16.84
CA GLU A 306 -30.04 40.41 -16.82
C GLU A 306 -30.94 40.31 -15.59
N SER A 307 -31.11 41.41 -14.85
CA SER A 307 -31.93 41.44 -13.65
C SER A 307 -32.98 42.53 -13.79
N VAL A 308 -34.26 42.17 -13.60
CA VAL A 308 -35.39 43.08 -13.81
C VAL A 308 -36.35 43.02 -12.62
N THR A 309 -36.88 44.17 -12.19
CA THR A 309 -37.91 44.24 -11.15
C THR A 309 -39.29 44.14 -11.77
N ILE A 310 -40.06 43.13 -11.37
CA ILE A 310 -41.41 42.88 -11.87
C ILE A 310 -42.41 43.82 -11.18
N LYS A 311 -43.15 44.58 -11.98
CA LYS A 311 -44.27 45.43 -11.56
C LYS A 311 -45.59 44.64 -11.55
N SER A 312 -45.89 43.93 -12.63
CA SER A 312 -47.08 43.10 -12.75
C SER A 312 -46.79 41.86 -13.61
N CYS A 313 -47.52 40.77 -13.37
CA CYS A 313 -47.39 39.52 -14.12
C CYS A 313 -48.79 38.94 -14.35
N VAL A 314 -49.18 38.79 -15.62
CA VAL A 314 -50.54 38.36 -16.00
C VAL A 314 -50.46 37.17 -16.95
N ARG A 315 -51.21 36.11 -16.65
CA ARG A 315 -51.31 34.94 -17.54
C ARG A 315 -52.16 35.29 -18.76
N LYS A 316 -51.59 35.15 -19.96
CA LYS A 316 -52.33 35.28 -21.22
C LYS A 316 -53.07 33.98 -21.54
N THR A 317 -54.32 34.09 -22.00
CA THR A 317 -55.09 32.96 -22.53
C THR A 317 -54.56 32.55 -23.90
N THR A 318 -54.71 31.27 -24.23
CA THR A 318 -54.14 30.61 -25.43
C THR A 318 -54.54 31.30 -26.74
N ASP A 319 -55.64 32.04 -26.74
CA ASP A 319 -56.28 32.63 -27.91
C ASP A 319 -55.47 33.77 -28.57
N THR A 320 -54.40 34.26 -27.93
CA THR A 320 -53.67 35.46 -28.39
C THR A 320 -52.29 35.19 -29.02
N LEU A 321 -51.65 34.03 -28.77
CA LEU A 321 -50.25 33.79 -29.16
C LEU A 321 -49.94 32.39 -29.71
N ASP A 322 -50.95 31.54 -29.96
CA ASP A 322 -50.81 30.14 -30.42
C ASP A 322 -49.75 29.34 -29.61
N ARG A 323 -49.59 29.67 -28.32
CA ARG A 323 -48.65 29.05 -27.39
C ARG A 323 -49.30 28.92 -26.02
N ARG A 324 -49.00 27.81 -25.33
CA ARG A 324 -49.52 27.52 -23.99
C ARG A 324 -48.62 28.12 -22.91
N PHE A 325 -49.23 28.48 -21.78
CA PHE A 325 -48.54 28.97 -20.57
C PHE A 325 -47.82 30.33 -20.76
N CYS A 326 -48.43 31.25 -21.50
CA CYS A 326 -47.87 32.58 -21.75
C CYS A 326 -48.04 33.53 -20.55
N LEU A 327 -47.01 34.31 -20.20
CA LEU A 327 -47.04 35.32 -19.13
C LEU A 327 -46.62 36.69 -19.65
N ASP A 328 -47.48 37.70 -19.51
CA ASP A 328 -47.08 39.08 -19.72
C ASP A 328 -46.45 39.64 -18.45
N ILE A 329 -45.18 40.07 -18.55
CA ILE A 329 -44.41 40.60 -17.41
C ILE A 329 -44.15 42.07 -17.66
N GLU A 330 -44.68 42.93 -16.80
CA GLU A 330 -44.41 44.36 -16.80
C GLU A 330 -43.25 44.65 -15.84
N ILE A 331 -42.25 45.43 -16.29
CA ILE A 331 -41.00 45.70 -15.57
C ILE A 331 -40.95 47.18 -15.14
N THR A 332 -40.34 47.47 -13.99
CA THR A 332 -40.32 48.82 -13.37
C THR A 332 -39.22 49.75 -13.90
N ASP A 333 -38.15 49.26 -14.55
CA ASP A 333 -36.99 50.04 -15.02
C ASP A 333 -36.41 49.36 -16.31
N ARG A 334 -36.29 49.95 -17.51
CA ARG A 334 -35.79 51.27 -17.94
C ARG A 334 -36.44 51.78 -19.25
N TYR A 335 -36.33 53.10 -19.45
CA TYR A 335 -36.35 53.91 -20.69
C TYR A 335 -36.76 53.24 -22.03
N VAL A 336 -37.93 53.69 -22.52
CA VAL A 336 -38.41 53.70 -23.92
C VAL A 336 -38.57 52.33 -24.60
N GLY A 337 -39.83 51.87 -24.65
CA GLY A 337 -40.34 50.94 -25.67
C GLY A 337 -40.86 49.62 -25.10
N HIS A 338 -42.17 49.41 -25.28
CA HIS A 338 -42.94 48.20 -24.93
C HIS A 338 -42.13 46.90 -24.83
N ALA A 339 -42.15 46.29 -23.64
CA ALA A 339 -41.59 44.96 -23.40
C ALA A 339 -42.30 43.90 -24.29
N PRO A 340 -41.55 42.97 -24.89
CA PRO A 340 -42.14 41.86 -25.64
C PRO A 340 -42.75 40.81 -24.67
N PRO A 341 -43.82 40.10 -25.08
CA PRO A 341 -44.45 39.09 -24.25
C PRO A 341 -43.48 37.94 -23.91
N ALA A 342 -43.41 37.53 -22.64
CA ALA A 342 -42.67 36.35 -22.22
C ALA A 342 -43.59 35.12 -22.19
N VAL A 343 -43.04 33.92 -22.37
CA VAL A 343 -43.83 32.67 -22.24
C VAL A 343 -43.17 31.78 -21.22
N MET A 344 -43.91 31.51 -20.16
CA MET A 344 -43.46 30.66 -19.06
C MET A 344 -44.00 29.26 -19.24
N VAL A 345 -43.19 28.38 -19.83
CA VAL A 345 -43.47 26.95 -19.73
C VAL A 345 -42.99 26.46 -18.36
N THR A 346 -43.79 26.65 -17.31
CA THR A 346 -43.59 25.92 -16.06
C THR A 346 -43.95 24.46 -16.30
N MET A 347 -42.98 23.56 -16.15
CA MET A 347 -43.30 22.16 -15.92
C MET A 347 -43.91 22.01 -14.53
N ASN A 348 -45.16 21.56 -14.54
CA ASN A 348 -45.92 20.90 -13.47
C ASN A 348 -46.34 21.69 -12.22
N GLU A 349 -47.67 21.87 -12.17
CA GLU A 349 -48.57 21.44 -11.08
C GLU A 349 -48.08 21.69 -9.65
N CYS A 350 -48.58 22.79 -9.08
CA CYS A 350 -48.67 22.97 -7.64
C CYS A 350 -50.15 22.74 -7.27
N ASN A 351 -50.45 21.56 -6.71
CA ASN A 351 -51.70 21.25 -6.03
C ASN A 351 -51.37 20.60 -4.68
N ASP A 352 -51.92 21.25 -3.64
CA ASP A 352 -52.25 20.84 -2.27
C ASP A 352 -51.18 20.41 -1.23
N PRO A 353 -51.26 20.94 0.02
CA PRO A 353 -50.42 20.57 1.15
C PRO A 353 -51.13 19.52 2.04
N PHE A 354 -50.65 18.28 2.02
CA PHE A 354 -50.93 17.33 3.09
C PHE A 354 -49.60 16.76 3.60
N LEU A 355 -49.10 17.40 4.66
CA LEU A 355 -48.02 16.91 5.51
C LEU A 355 -48.43 15.57 6.12
N ILE A 356 -48.00 14.47 5.51
CA ILE A 356 -48.03 13.15 6.15
C ILE A 356 -46.92 13.17 7.19
N HIS A 357 -47.27 13.47 8.45
CA HIS A 357 -46.42 13.13 9.58
C HIS A 357 -46.17 11.62 9.55
N LYS A 358 -44.97 11.21 9.13
CA LYS A 358 -44.42 9.89 9.46
C LYS A 358 -44.51 9.78 10.98
N LYS A 359 -45.25 8.78 11.48
CA LYS A 359 -45.24 8.41 12.89
C LYS A 359 -43.80 8.06 13.29
N SER A 360 -43.07 9.04 13.80
CA SER A 360 -41.82 8.80 14.50
C SER A 360 -42.15 8.28 15.89
N VAL A 361 -41.33 7.34 16.37
CA VAL A 361 -41.32 6.97 17.77
C VAL A 361 -41.01 8.23 18.58
N ASP A 362 -41.81 8.54 19.62
CA ASP A 362 -41.62 9.70 20.50
C ASP A 362 -40.45 9.43 21.47
N ALA A 363 -39.24 9.34 20.93
CA ALA A 363 -38.04 9.05 21.72
C ALA A 363 -37.55 10.34 22.40
N GLN A 364 -37.51 10.36 23.73
CA GLN A 364 -37.02 11.51 24.50
C GLN A 364 -35.84 11.11 25.39
N LEU A 365 -34.95 12.07 25.68
CA LEU A 365 -33.87 11.91 26.67
C LEU A 365 -34.42 12.11 28.09
N ASP A 366 -35.46 11.36 28.45
CA ASP A 366 -36.03 11.30 29.79
C ASP A 366 -35.47 10.12 30.60
N ASP A 367 -35.96 9.93 31.82
CA ASP A 367 -35.45 8.87 32.70
C ASP A 367 -35.73 7.46 32.14
N LEU A 368 -36.83 7.29 31.42
CA LEU A 368 -37.20 6.03 30.76
C LEU A 368 -36.24 5.72 29.60
N GLY A 369 -35.96 6.71 28.76
CA GLY A 369 -34.99 6.60 27.67
C GLY A 369 -33.56 6.34 28.16
N ILE A 370 -33.13 6.97 29.25
CA ILE A 370 -31.83 6.70 29.89
C ILE A 370 -31.79 5.28 30.46
N SER A 371 -32.88 4.82 31.09
CA SER A 371 -33.01 3.44 31.59
C SER A 371 -32.90 2.42 30.45
N PHE A 372 -33.58 2.66 29.33
CA PHE A 372 -33.50 1.82 28.14
C PHE A 372 -32.06 1.70 27.60
N VAL A 373 -31.31 2.81 27.53
CA VAL A 373 -29.90 2.80 27.11
C VAL A 373 -29.06 1.93 28.06
N LYS A 374 -29.20 2.11 29.38
CA LYS A 374 -28.44 1.33 30.37
C LYS A 374 -28.77 -0.16 30.29
N ASN A 375 -30.05 -0.52 30.20
CA ASN A 375 -30.50 -1.91 30.12
C ASN A 375 -30.02 -2.58 28.82
N SER A 376 -30.06 -1.85 27.70
CA SER A 376 -29.56 -2.33 26.41
C SER A 376 -28.06 -2.59 26.45
N ILE A 377 -27.28 -1.64 26.98
CA ILE A 377 -25.82 -1.77 27.15
C ILE A 377 -25.49 -2.96 28.04
N ASN A 378 -26.15 -3.09 29.20
CA ASN A 378 -25.92 -4.20 30.13
C ASN A 378 -26.19 -5.55 29.47
N ALA A 379 -27.29 -5.68 28.74
CA ALA A 379 -27.63 -6.90 28.01
C ALA A 379 -26.56 -7.25 26.96
N ILE A 380 -26.14 -6.28 26.15
CA ILE A 380 -25.14 -6.50 25.09
C ILE A 380 -23.80 -6.90 25.70
N GLU A 381 -23.35 -6.23 26.76
CA GLU A 381 -22.08 -6.55 27.43
C GLU A 381 -22.10 -7.92 28.11
N THR A 382 -23.23 -8.32 28.68
CA THR A 382 -23.34 -9.57 29.45
C THR A 382 -23.36 -10.81 28.56
N ARG A 383 -24.11 -10.80 27.46
CA ARG A 383 -24.32 -12.00 26.63
C ARG A 383 -23.91 -11.88 25.17
N GLY A 384 -23.73 -10.64 24.67
CA GLY A 384 -23.51 -10.38 23.25
C GLY A 384 -22.12 -9.86 22.88
N ILE A 385 -21.23 -9.60 23.85
CA ILE A 385 -19.99 -8.83 23.62
C ILE A 385 -19.04 -9.44 22.58
N ASN A 386 -19.12 -10.77 22.38
CA ASN A 386 -18.31 -11.51 21.42
C ASN A 386 -19.06 -11.85 20.12
N ASP A 387 -20.33 -11.45 19.96
CA ASP A 387 -21.10 -11.68 18.74
C ASP A 387 -20.46 -10.93 17.56
N GLN A 388 -20.26 -11.64 16.45
CA GLN A 388 -19.62 -11.05 15.28
C GLN A 388 -20.49 -9.95 14.66
N GLY A 389 -19.89 -8.80 14.38
CA GLY A 389 -20.55 -7.68 13.72
C GLY A 389 -21.58 -6.96 14.59
N LEU A 390 -21.37 -6.89 15.92
CA LEU A 390 -22.18 -6.06 16.82
C LEU A 390 -22.44 -4.67 16.22
N TYR A 391 -23.70 -4.21 16.25
CA TYR A 391 -24.15 -2.96 15.62
C TYR A 391 -24.05 -2.87 14.09
N ARG A 392 -23.27 -3.72 13.41
CA ARG A 392 -23.24 -3.80 11.94
C ARG A 392 -24.36 -4.69 11.41
N VAL A 393 -24.60 -5.84 12.05
CA VAL A 393 -25.68 -6.77 11.69
C VAL A 393 -27.02 -6.20 12.12
N VAL A 394 -27.97 -6.11 11.19
CA VAL A 394 -29.29 -5.50 11.41
C VAL A 394 -30.25 -6.54 11.98
N GLY A 395 -30.97 -6.16 13.04
CA GLY A 395 -32.06 -6.94 13.63
C GLY A 395 -33.34 -6.86 12.82
N VAL A 396 -34.29 -7.75 13.09
CA VAL A 396 -35.56 -7.79 12.33
C VAL A 396 -36.38 -6.52 12.63
N SER A 397 -36.65 -5.69 11.62
CA SER A 397 -37.25 -4.36 11.78
C SER A 397 -38.55 -4.35 12.60
N SER A 398 -39.43 -5.34 12.41
CA SER A 398 -40.67 -5.43 13.19
C SER A 398 -40.44 -5.70 14.68
N LYS A 399 -39.44 -6.52 15.02
CA LYS A 399 -39.03 -6.76 16.41
C LYS A 399 -38.36 -5.54 17.02
N VAL A 400 -37.51 -4.85 16.25
CA VAL A 400 -36.83 -3.62 16.68
C VAL A 400 -37.84 -2.54 17.05
N GLN A 401 -38.82 -2.29 16.17
CA GLN A 401 -39.90 -1.32 16.43
C GLN A 401 -40.74 -1.72 17.64
N LYS A 402 -41.09 -3.00 17.76
CA LYS A 402 -41.86 -3.53 18.90
C LYS A 402 -41.12 -3.35 20.23
N LEU A 403 -39.83 -3.68 20.27
CA LEU A 403 -38.99 -3.50 21.46
C LEU A 403 -38.93 -2.01 21.84
N LEU A 404 -38.69 -1.15 20.86
CA LEU A 404 -38.56 0.28 21.09
C LEU A 404 -39.88 0.90 21.61
N SER A 405 -41.03 0.55 21.01
CA SER A 405 -42.33 0.99 21.49
C SER A 405 -42.65 0.48 22.89
N PHE A 406 -42.21 -0.75 23.21
CA PHE A 406 -42.47 -1.36 24.50
C PHE A 406 -41.67 -0.67 25.61
N MET A 407 -40.41 -0.33 25.36
CA MET A 407 -39.52 0.28 26.37
C MET A 407 -39.75 1.78 26.59
N ILE A 408 -40.52 2.44 25.71
CA ILE A 408 -40.86 3.87 25.79
C ILE A 408 -42.31 4.08 26.32
N ASP A 409 -43.07 3.01 26.54
CA ASP A 409 -44.39 3.08 27.17
C ASP A 409 -44.24 3.13 28.70
N GLU A 410 -44.73 4.21 29.34
CA GLU A 410 -44.74 4.40 30.81
C GLU A 410 -45.41 3.24 31.56
N LYS A 411 -46.25 2.45 30.88
CA LYS A 411 -46.97 1.31 31.46
C LYS A 411 -46.18 0.00 31.45
N SER A 412 -44.98 -0.02 30.87
CA SER A 412 -44.14 -1.21 30.81
C SER A 412 -43.35 -1.39 32.13
N CYS A 413 -43.46 -2.58 32.74
CA CYS A 413 -42.62 -2.94 33.89
C CYS A 413 -41.15 -3.03 33.47
N GLU A 414 -40.23 -2.79 34.41
CA GLU A 414 -38.78 -2.92 34.24
C GLU A 414 -38.41 -4.30 33.65
N ILE A 415 -38.25 -4.38 32.31
CA ILE A 415 -37.75 -5.58 31.65
C ILE A 415 -36.22 -5.61 31.76
N ASP A 416 -35.70 -6.69 32.32
CA ASP A 416 -34.28 -7.01 32.25
C ASP A 416 -33.95 -7.66 30.89
N LEU A 417 -33.41 -6.85 29.98
CA LEU A 417 -32.96 -7.29 28.65
C LEU A 417 -31.78 -8.27 28.70
N ALA A 418 -31.06 -8.35 29.83
CA ALA A 418 -29.97 -9.29 30.01
C ALA A 418 -30.49 -10.72 30.28
N ALA A 419 -31.62 -10.84 30.99
CA ALA A 419 -32.27 -12.11 31.33
C ALA A 419 -33.30 -12.58 30.28
N SER A 420 -33.78 -11.69 29.42
CA SER A 420 -34.80 -12.00 28.41
C SER A 420 -34.24 -12.73 27.18
N GLU A 421 -34.76 -13.93 26.90
CA GLU A 421 -34.46 -14.68 25.66
C GLU A 421 -35.27 -14.22 24.44
N ASP A 422 -36.38 -13.52 24.65
CA ASP A 422 -37.30 -13.07 23.58
C ASP A 422 -36.65 -12.09 22.58
N TRP A 423 -35.59 -11.42 23.01
CA TRP A 423 -34.88 -10.41 22.26
C TRP A 423 -33.46 -10.86 21.96
N ASP A 424 -33.13 -11.04 20.70
CA ASP A 424 -31.77 -11.36 20.27
C ASP A 424 -30.87 -10.11 20.24
N VAL A 425 -29.56 -10.30 20.41
CA VAL A 425 -28.58 -9.19 20.54
C VAL A 425 -28.61 -8.23 19.34
N LYS A 426 -28.77 -8.75 18.11
CA LYS A 426 -28.92 -7.91 16.91
C LYS A 426 -30.18 -7.03 16.92
N THR A 427 -31.26 -7.48 17.57
CA THR A 427 -32.46 -6.66 17.78
C THR A 427 -32.22 -5.57 18.81
N ILE A 428 -31.55 -5.88 19.93
CA ILE A 428 -31.23 -4.88 20.97
C ILE A 428 -30.27 -3.80 20.43
N THR A 429 -29.18 -4.21 19.78
CA THR A 429 -28.23 -3.27 19.15
C THR A 429 -28.90 -2.38 18.09
N SER A 430 -29.82 -2.93 17.30
CA SER A 430 -30.59 -2.16 16.31
C SER A 430 -31.61 -1.22 16.95
N ALA A 431 -32.27 -1.63 18.04
CA ALA A 431 -33.19 -0.80 18.81
C ALA A 431 -32.46 0.36 19.51
N LEU A 432 -31.29 0.12 20.10
CA LEU A 432 -30.46 1.17 20.70
C LEU A 432 -30.03 2.22 19.66
N LYS A 433 -29.55 1.78 18.48
CA LYS A 433 -29.22 2.71 17.39
C LYS A 433 -30.44 3.51 16.93
N LEU A 434 -31.58 2.83 16.77
CA LEU A 434 -32.81 3.48 16.32
C LEU A 434 -33.33 4.49 17.34
N TYR A 435 -33.27 4.18 18.63
CA TYR A 435 -33.61 5.11 19.71
C TYR A 435 -32.78 6.39 19.61
N LEU A 436 -31.44 6.27 19.58
CA LEU A 436 -30.53 7.42 19.48
C LEU A 436 -30.76 8.23 18.20
N ARG A 437 -31.11 7.55 17.10
CA ARG A 437 -31.44 8.18 15.81
C ARG A 437 -32.79 8.89 15.81
N SER A 438 -33.75 8.44 16.62
CA SER A 438 -35.13 8.95 16.65
C SER A 438 -35.35 10.10 17.63
N LEU A 439 -34.30 10.51 18.38
CA LEU A 439 -34.35 11.69 19.24
C LEU A 439 -34.72 12.96 18.42
N PRO A 440 -35.48 13.92 18.98
CA PRO A 440 -35.81 15.19 18.32
C PRO A 440 -34.57 15.95 17.83
N GLU A 441 -33.48 15.84 18.57
CA GLU A 441 -32.18 16.39 18.23
C GLU A 441 -31.11 15.28 18.32
N PRO A 442 -30.06 15.27 17.47
CA PRO A 442 -28.94 14.36 17.65
C PRO A 442 -28.32 14.51 19.03
N LEU A 443 -27.75 13.42 19.56
CA LEU A 443 -27.15 13.41 20.89
C LEU A 443 -26.05 14.49 21.02
N MET A 444 -25.35 14.79 19.94
CA MET A 444 -24.30 15.81 19.87
C MET A 444 -24.79 17.22 19.48
N THR A 445 -26.11 17.43 19.38
CA THR A 445 -26.81 18.69 19.05
C THR A 445 -26.54 19.24 17.64
N TYR A 446 -27.50 19.95 17.05
CA TYR A 446 -27.30 20.64 15.77
C TYR A 446 -26.41 21.87 15.91
N GLU A 447 -26.50 22.56 17.07
CA GLU A 447 -25.72 23.76 17.37
C GLU A 447 -24.21 23.48 17.35
N LEU A 448 -23.77 22.42 18.04
CA LEU A 448 -22.35 22.08 18.13
C LEU A 448 -21.84 21.23 16.96
N TYR A 449 -22.71 20.77 16.05
CA TYR A 449 -22.32 19.88 14.95
C TYR A 449 -21.12 20.42 14.17
N LYS A 450 -21.19 21.68 13.70
CA LYS A 450 -20.10 22.29 12.93
C LYS A 450 -18.83 22.46 13.78
N GLU A 451 -18.97 22.78 15.07
CA GLU A 451 -17.84 22.89 16.00
C GLU A 451 -17.12 21.55 16.20
N PHE A 452 -17.82 20.42 16.19
CA PHE A 452 -17.19 19.09 16.27
C PHE A 452 -16.46 18.69 14.98
N ILE A 453 -16.95 19.10 13.81
CA ILE A 453 -16.35 18.76 12.51
C ILE A 453 -15.05 19.52 12.26
N VAL A 454 -14.96 20.78 12.69
CA VAL A 454 -13.79 21.65 12.42
C VAL A 454 -12.47 21.03 12.94
N PRO A 455 -12.35 20.60 14.21
CA PRO A 455 -11.14 19.94 14.70
C PRO A 455 -10.80 18.65 13.92
N ALA A 456 -11.81 17.90 13.48
CA ALA A 456 -11.60 16.65 12.76
C ALA A 456 -11.00 16.84 11.35
N LYS A 457 -11.15 18.02 10.74
CA LYS A 457 -10.61 18.34 9.40
C LYS A 457 -9.10 18.62 9.41
N SER A 458 -8.57 19.37 10.39
CA SER A 458 -7.19 19.88 10.27
C SER A 458 -6.43 20.24 11.57
N ALA A 459 -6.68 19.55 12.69
CA ALA A 459 -5.87 19.71 13.91
C ALA A 459 -4.96 18.51 14.20
N THR A 460 -3.86 18.74 14.94
CA THR A 460 -2.99 17.65 15.41
C THR A 460 -3.78 16.67 16.30
N PRO A 461 -3.43 15.38 16.37
CA PRO A 461 -4.15 14.40 17.19
C PRO A 461 -4.43 14.89 18.62
N GLU A 462 -3.44 15.49 19.27
CA GLU A 462 -3.54 15.98 20.65
C GLU A 462 -4.47 17.19 20.75
N SER A 463 -4.38 18.11 19.79
CA SER A 463 -5.27 19.28 19.73
C SER A 463 -6.71 18.88 19.41
N ARG A 464 -6.94 17.83 18.60
CA ARG A 464 -8.27 17.29 18.31
C ARG A 464 -8.92 16.75 19.55
N VAL A 465 -8.20 15.92 20.31
CA VAL A 465 -8.69 15.36 21.57
C VAL A 465 -9.06 16.47 22.55
N GLN A 466 -8.22 17.49 22.69
CA GLN A 466 -8.50 18.61 23.60
C GLN A 466 -9.72 19.43 23.17
N ALA A 467 -9.85 19.73 21.88
CA ALA A 467 -11.00 20.48 21.36
C ALA A 467 -12.31 19.69 21.54
N ILE A 468 -12.30 18.39 21.19
CA ILE A 468 -13.47 17.51 21.37
C ILE A 468 -13.81 17.37 22.87
N HIS A 469 -12.81 17.28 23.75
CA HIS A 469 -13.02 17.26 25.20
C HIS A 469 -13.77 18.51 25.67
N CYS A 470 -13.33 19.70 25.27
CA CYS A 470 -14.02 20.95 25.59
C CYS A 470 -15.46 20.98 25.06
N LEU A 471 -15.69 20.51 23.83
CA LEU A 471 -17.02 20.51 23.21
C LEU A 471 -17.98 19.52 23.88
N VAL A 472 -17.51 18.36 24.32
CA VAL A 472 -18.33 17.39 25.07
C VAL A 472 -18.82 17.99 26.39
N HIS A 473 -18.02 18.82 27.06
CA HIS A 473 -18.44 19.52 28.29
C HIS A 473 -19.36 20.72 28.05
N LYS A 474 -19.53 21.17 26.79
CA LYS A 474 -20.58 22.15 26.42
C LYS A 474 -21.94 21.50 26.19
N LEU A 475 -22.01 20.17 26.04
CA LEU A 475 -23.27 19.48 25.79
C LEU A 475 -24.22 19.58 26.99
N PRO A 476 -25.55 19.55 26.77
CA PRO A 476 -26.51 19.43 27.85
C PRO A 476 -26.26 18.21 28.73
N GLU A 477 -26.56 18.31 30.04
CA GLU A 477 -26.17 17.30 31.03
C GLU A 477 -26.67 15.89 30.70
N ARG A 478 -27.93 15.77 30.27
CA ARG A 478 -28.52 14.48 29.87
C ARG A 478 -27.86 13.91 28.61
N ASN A 479 -27.55 14.74 27.62
CA ASN A 479 -26.84 14.35 26.41
C ASN A 479 -25.44 13.84 26.74
N ARG A 480 -24.70 14.57 27.57
CA ARG A 480 -23.35 14.22 28.03
C ARG A 480 -23.34 12.90 28.80
N LEU A 481 -24.31 12.68 29.67
CA LEU A 481 -24.49 11.42 30.40
C LEU A 481 -24.70 10.24 29.46
N VAL A 482 -25.66 10.33 28.53
CA VAL A 482 -25.94 9.25 27.58
C VAL A 482 -24.75 9.03 26.64
N LEU A 483 -24.10 10.10 26.19
CA LEU A 483 -22.88 10.00 25.38
C LEU A 483 -21.79 9.24 26.13
N SER A 484 -21.56 9.55 27.41
CA SER A 484 -20.58 8.84 28.24
C SER A 484 -20.91 7.35 28.41
N LEU A 485 -22.19 6.99 28.53
CA LEU A 485 -22.60 5.58 28.63
C LEU A 485 -22.30 4.85 27.32
N VAL A 486 -22.70 5.46 26.19
CA VAL A 486 -22.52 4.88 24.86
C VAL A 486 -21.04 4.76 24.50
N THR A 487 -20.24 5.81 24.65
CA THR A 487 -18.81 5.78 24.29
C THR A 487 -18.02 4.77 25.13
N LYS A 488 -18.30 4.69 26.44
CA LYS A 488 -17.71 3.68 27.32
C LYS A 488 -18.10 2.26 26.91
N HIS A 489 -19.35 2.04 26.53
CA HIS A 489 -19.81 0.74 26.02
C HIS A 489 -19.09 0.38 24.70
N LEU A 490 -19.03 1.32 23.75
CA LEU A 490 -18.36 1.10 22.47
C LEU A 490 -16.86 0.83 22.62
N ALA A 491 -16.20 1.44 23.61
CA ALA A 491 -14.80 1.14 23.93
C ALA A 491 -14.60 -0.32 24.39
N LYS A 492 -15.52 -0.85 25.21
CA LYS A 492 -15.51 -2.28 25.58
C LYS A 492 -15.74 -3.19 24.37
N VAL A 493 -16.69 -2.84 23.49
CA VAL A 493 -16.92 -3.59 22.24
C VAL A 493 -15.65 -3.60 21.40
N ALA A 494 -14.98 -2.46 21.24
CA ALA A 494 -13.74 -2.34 20.48
C ALA A 494 -12.57 -3.13 21.09
N ALA A 495 -12.49 -3.19 22.43
CA ALA A 495 -11.48 -4.01 23.13
C ALA A 495 -11.62 -5.51 22.82
N ASN A 496 -12.84 -5.96 22.51
CA ASN A 496 -13.16 -7.34 22.10
C ASN A 496 -13.13 -7.56 20.57
N SER A 497 -12.59 -6.61 19.79
CA SER A 497 -12.57 -6.64 18.31
C SER A 497 -11.94 -7.88 17.68
N LYS A 498 -11.05 -8.57 18.39
CA LYS A 498 -10.48 -9.85 17.93
C LYS A 498 -11.52 -10.96 17.74
N GLN A 499 -12.62 -10.93 18.51
CA GLN A 499 -13.70 -11.92 18.43
C GLN A 499 -14.91 -11.37 17.69
N ASN A 500 -15.37 -10.17 18.07
CA ASN A 500 -16.59 -9.58 17.50
C ASN A 500 -16.35 -8.85 16.16
N LEU A 501 -15.10 -8.67 15.72
CA LEU A 501 -14.69 -8.04 14.46
C LEU A 501 -15.09 -6.54 14.33
N MET A 502 -15.42 -5.88 15.44
CA MET A 502 -15.80 -4.47 15.48
C MET A 502 -14.67 -3.61 16.06
N THR A 503 -13.85 -3.04 15.19
CA THR A 503 -12.81 -2.06 15.56
C THR A 503 -13.41 -0.69 15.89
N VAL A 504 -12.62 0.20 16.48
CA VAL A 504 -13.00 1.61 16.71
C VAL A 504 -13.46 2.27 15.41
N ALA A 505 -12.73 2.10 14.30
CA ALA A 505 -13.10 2.63 12.99
C ALA A 505 -14.44 2.07 12.48
N ASN A 506 -14.68 0.76 12.62
CA ASN A 506 -15.96 0.14 12.24
C ASN A 506 -17.12 0.71 13.06
N LEU A 507 -16.92 0.92 14.36
CA LEU A 507 -17.93 1.53 15.24
C LEU A 507 -18.14 3.02 14.92
N GLY A 508 -17.07 3.73 14.57
CA GLY A 508 -17.12 5.12 14.09
C GLY A 508 -18.03 5.26 12.86
N VAL A 509 -17.90 4.40 11.87
CA VAL A 509 -18.78 4.37 10.68
C VAL A 509 -20.25 4.15 11.04
N VAL A 510 -20.54 3.31 12.03
CA VAL A 510 -21.93 3.01 12.45
C VAL A 510 -22.52 4.13 13.31
N PHE A 511 -21.72 4.68 14.22
CA PHE A 511 -22.19 5.64 15.22
C PHE A 511 -22.02 7.11 14.83
N GLY A 512 -21.15 7.44 13.86
CA GLY A 512 -21.04 8.79 13.27
C GLY A 512 -22.40 9.38 12.89
N PRO A 513 -23.12 8.80 11.91
CA PRO A 513 -24.45 9.29 11.52
C PRO A 513 -25.53 9.06 12.59
N THR A 514 -25.30 8.15 13.53
CA THR A 514 -26.26 7.86 14.62
C THR A 514 -26.23 8.95 15.69
N LEU A 515 -25.05 9.47 16.02
CA LEU A 515 -24.82 10.47 17.07
C LEU A 515 -24.79 11.91 16.54
N MET A 516 -24.39 12.11 15.28
CA MET A 516 -24.14 13.41 14.66
C MET A 516 -24.95 13.61 13.36
N ARG A 517 -26.28 13.52 13.44
CA ARG A 517 -27.14 13.75 12.27
C ARG A 517 -26.96 15.19 11.75
N PRO A 518 -26.62 15.41 10.47
CA PRO A 518 -26.58 16.76 9.90
C PRO A 518 -28.00 17.33 9.82
N GLN A 519 -28.13 18.65 9.97
CA GLN A 519 -29.42 19.35 9.85
C GLN A 519 -29.93 19.40 8.40
N GLU A 520 -29.00 19.43 7.45
CA GLU A 520 -29.29 19.45 6.01
C GLU A 520 -28.99 18.09 5.37
N GLU A 521 -29.91 17.59 4.54
CA GLU A 521 -29.77 16.32 3.84
C GLU A 521 -29.22 16.55 2.42
N THR A 522 -27.95 16.95 2.33
CA THR A 522 -27.27 17.23 1.06
C THR A 522 -26.08 16.29 0.83
N VAL A 523 -25.64 16.15 -0.43
CA VAL A 523 -24.43 15.38 -0.75
C VAL A 523 -23.19 15.99 -0.07
N ALA A 524 -23.11 17.32 0.06
CA ALA A 524 -22.03 17.98 0.79
C ALA A 524 -22.02 17.62 2.28
N ALA A 525 -23.19 17.59 2.93
CA ALA A 525 -23.30 17.12 4.31
C ALA A 525 -22.91 15.64 4.46
N ILE A 526 -23.21 14.80 3.46
CA ILE A 526 -22.79 13.40 3.42
C ILE A 526 -21.26 13.26 3.28
N MET A 527 -20.58 14.18 2.58
CA MET A 527 -19.12 14.17 2.50
C MET A 527 -18.47 14.42 3.87
N ASP A 528 -19.15 15.13 4.77
CA ASP A 528 -18.66 15.37 6.14
C ASP A 528 -18.82 14.15 7.08
N LEU A 529 -19.53 13.09 6.67
CA LEU A 529 -19.66 11.85 7.46
C LEU A 529 -18.30 11.25 7.82
N LYS A 530 -17.31 11.33 6.92
CA LYS A 530 -15.96 10.82 7.20
C LYS A 530 -15.30 11.51 8.40
N PHE A 531 -15.62 12.77 8.64
CA PHE A 531 -15.15 13.53 9.79
C PHE A 531 -16.00 13.26 11.05
N GLN A 532 -17.30 13.01 10.91
CA GLN A 532 -18.13 12.52 12.03
C GLN A 532 -17.59 11.20 12.58
N ASN A 533 -17.21 10.28 11.68
CA ASN A 533 -16.62 8.99 12.07
C ASN A 533 -15.36 9.21 12.91
N ILE A 534 -14.47 10.12 12.49
CA ILE A 534 -13.25 10.47 13.25
C ILE A 534 -13.58 11.04 14.63
N VAL A 535 -14.59 11.91 14.74
CA VAL A 535 -15.03 12.44 16.04
C VAL A 535 -15.46 11.30 16.96
N VAL A 536 -16.28 10.36 16.46
CA VAL A 536 -16.72 9.20 17.23
C VAL A 536 -15.57 8.25 17.56
N GLU A 537 -14.61 8.04 16.65
CA GLU A 537 -13.40 7.26 16.92
C GLU A 537 -12.62 7.85 18.09
N ILE A 538 -12.40 9.17 18.11
CA ILE A 538 -11.73 9.88 19.22
C ILE A 538 -12.51 9.74 20.54
N LEU A 539 -13.84 9.86 20.49
CA LEU A 539 -14.70 9.70 21.66
C LEU A 539 -14.60 8.30 22.27
N ILE A 540 -14.46 7.27 21.43
CA ILE A 540 -14.31 5.88 21.87
C ILE A 540 -12.90 5.65 22.44
N GLU A 541 -11.85 6.09 21.75
CA GLU A 541 -10.45 5.87 22.17
C GLU A 541 -10.09 6.62 23.44
N GLN A 542 -10.61 7.84 23.62
CA GLN A 542 -10.28 8.71 24.73
C GLN A 542 -11.45 8.85 25.72
N HIS A 543 -12.35 7.85 25.79
CA HIS A 543 -13.59 7.94 26.56
C HIS A 543 -13.36 8.25 28.04
N GLU A 544 -12.30 7.72 28.66
CA GLU A 544 -11.97 7.96 30.08
C GLU A 544 -11.61 9.42 30.34
N LYS A 545 -10.77 10.00 29.46
CA LYS A 545 -10.34 11.40 29.55
C LYS A 545 -11.48 12.37 29.22
N ILE A 546 -12.20 12.11 28.13
CA ILE A 546 -13.21 13.03 27.59
C ILE A 546 -14.48 13.07 28.45
N CYS A 547 -14.87 11.94 29.04
CA CYS A 547 -16.10 11.84 29.84
C CYS A 547 -15.86 11.99 31.36
N GLY A 548 -14.59 12.00 31.80
CA GLY A 548 -14.19 12.12 33.19
C GLY A 548 -14.02 13.57 33.64
N ASP A 549 -12.78 13.99 33.84
CA ASP A 549 -12.44 15.28 34.44
C ASP A 549 -12.81 16.47 33.53
N ALA A 550 -13.22 17.58 34.14
CA ALA A 550 -13.48 18.82 33.41
C ALA A 550 -12.20 19.31 32.69
N PRO A 551 -12.30 19.85 31.46
CA PRO A 551 -11.16 20.35 30.73
C PRO A 551 -10.48 21.45 31.55
N SER A 552 -9.17 21.34 31.74
CA SER A 552 -8.37 22.38 32.37
C SER A 552 -8.60 23.71 31.64
N SER A 553 -9.09 24.71 32.38
CA SER A 553 -9.40 26.01 31.81
C SER A 553 -8.11 26.71 31.32
N SER A 554 -8.18 27.23 30.09
CA SER A 554 -7.20 28.03 29.32
C SER A 554 -6.22 27.29 28.39
N PRO A 555 -6.15 27.68 27.09
CA PRO A 555 -5.03 27.34 26.23
C PRO A 555 -3.85 28.26 26.56
N SER A 556 -3.03 27.88 27.55
CA SER A 556 -1.77 28.57 27.83
C SER A 556 -0.67 28.03 26.92
N LEU A 557 -0.26 28.84 25.94
CA LEU A 557 1.04 28.76 25.27
C LEU A 557 2.15 28.96 26.30
N ALA A 558 2.61 27.88 26.95
CA ALA A 558 3.90 27.87 27.63
C ALA A 558 4.42 26.44 27.74
N ALA A 559 5.52 26.17 27.03
CA ALA A 559 6.24 24.91 27.06
C ALA A 559 6.90 24.65 28.42
N THR A 560 6.91 23.39 28.86
CA THR A 560 8.07 22.80 29.52
C THR A 560 8.07 21.27 29.32
N PRO A 561 9.21 20.64 29.03
CA PRO A 561 9.26 19.28 28.51
C PRO A 561 9.43 18.25 29.65
N LEU A 562 8.59 17.22 29.64
CA LEU A 562 8.84 15.97 30.37
C LEU A 562 8.77 14.80 29.40
N SER A 563 9.88 14.05 29.38
CA SER A 563 10.26 12.99 28.44
C SER A 563 9.48 11.69 28.62
N ALA A 564 8.93 11.14 27.53
CA ALA A 564 8.81 9.70 27.19
C ALA A 564 8.05 9.52 25.85
N PRO A 565 8.25 8.42 25.10
CA PRO A 565 8.55 8.52 23.67
C PRO A 565 7.32 8.45 22.75
N THR A 566 7.24 9.42 21.82
CA THR A 566 6.36 9.37 20.66
C THR A 566 7.06 8.63 19.52
N ARG A 567 6.39 7.61 18.98
CA ARG A 567 6.83 6.83 17.80
C ARG A 567 6.57 7.64 16.53
N GLN A 568 7.41 8.66 16.30
CA GLN A 568 7.54 9.35 15.02
C GLN A 568 8.82 8.84 14.34
N SER A 569 8.67 8.20 13.19
CA SER A 569 9.76 7.85 12.29
C SER A 569 10.38 9.14 11.75
N LYS A 570 11.43 9.64 12.42
CA LYS A 570 12.30 10.67 11.87
C LYS A 570 12.95 10.15 10.59
N SER A 571 12.68 10.83 9.48
CA SER A 571 13.56 10.89 8.32
C SER A 571 14.95 11.34 8.79
N LEU A 572 15.84 10.37 8.99
CA LEU A 572 17.27 10.59 9.09
C LEU A 572 17.83 10.41 7.69
N SER A 573 18.45 11.47 7.14
CA SER A 573 19.32 11.32 5.97
C SER A 573 20.44 10.34 6.33
N ARG A 574 20.27 9.06 5.97
CA ARG A 574 21.28 8.02 6.14
C ARG A 574 22.22 8.02 4.94
N GLN A 575 22.99 9.10 4.79
CA GLN A 575 24.31 8.99 4.17
C GLN A 575 25.28 8.66 5.30
N ASN A 576 26.00 7.54 5.17
CA ASN A 576 27.06 7.04 6.05
C ASN A 576 26.62 6.28 7.31
N ARG A 577 26.28 4.99 7.14
CA ARG A 577 26.66 3.97 8.13
C ARG A 577 27.89 3.23 7.60
N PRO A 578 28.89 2.92 8.44
CA PRO A 578 30.05 2.16 8.01
C PRO A 578 29.59 0.79 7.51
N LEU A 579 30.10 0.40 6.34
CA LEU A 579 30.02 -0.97 5.86
C LEU A 579 30.45 -1.91 7.00
N ALA A 580 29.62 -2.90 7.31
CA ALA A 580 30.07 -4.04 8.10
C ALA A 580 31.14 -4.75 7.27
N VAL A 581 32.40 -4.40 7.53
CA VAL A 581 33.56 -5.10 6.98
C VAL A 581 33.53 -6.48 7.59
N TYR A 582 33.06 -7.46 6.82
CA TYR A 582 33.42 -8.85 7.06
C TYR A 582 34.94 -8.90 6.88
N ASN A 583 35.69 -9.12 7.96
CA ASN A 583 37.15 -9.12 7.99
C ASN A 583 37.63 -10.58 8.02
N PRO A 584 38.05 -11.19 6.88
CA PRO A 584 38.57 -12.54 6.87
C PRO A 584 40.10 -12.50 7.01
N GLN A 585 40.61 -12.06 8.16
CA GLN A 585 42.03 -12.16 8.49
C GLN A 585 42.23 -12.37 9.99
N VAL A 586 42.08 -13.61 10.47
CA VAL A 586 43.00 -14.25 11.44
C VAL A 586 42.82 -15.78 11.31
N LEU A 587 43.68 -16.41 10.52
CA LEU A 587 44.00 -17.84 10.62
C LEU A 587 45.52 -17.91 10.53
N ASP A 588 46.18 -17.55 11.63
CA ASP A 588 47.60 -17.88 11.82
C ASP A 588 47.68 -19.33 12.30
N ILE A 589 48.18 -20.18 11.41
CA ILE A 589 48.62 -21.53 11.70
C ILE A 589 50.03 -21.41 12.29
N GLN A 590 50.18 -21.66 13.58
CA GLN A 590 51.45 -22.13 14.16
C GLN A 590 51.30 -23.59 14.60
N THR A 591 52.14 -24.41 13.99
CA THR A 591 52.40 -25.82 14.28
C THR A 591 53.07 -26.00 15.65
N GLY A 592 52.66 -27.02 16.43
CA GLY A 592 53.40 -27.43 17.62
C GLY A 592 52.71 -28.45 18.56
N MET A 593 52.76 -29.74 18.17
CA MET A 593 52.90 -30.97 18.99
C MET A 593 52.03 -31.28 20.26
N ARG A 594 51.58 -32.55 20.30
CA ARG A 594 51.10 -33.40 21.43
C ARG A 594 49.69 -33.07 21.95
N ASP A 595 48.78 -34.01 22.23
CA ASP A 595 48.92 -35.38 22.69
C ASP A 595 47.78 -36.31 22.21
N GLN A 596 48.06 -37.61 22.28
CA GLN A 596 47.15 -38.73 22.07
C GLN A 596 46.04 -38.79 23.12
N SER A 597 44.83 -39.22 22.73
CA SER A 597 44.20 -40.47 23.20
C SER A 597 42.66 -40.47 23.04
N ALA A 598 42.13 -41.69 22.90
CA ALA A 598 40.74 -42.15 23.08
C ALA A 598 39.82 -42.27 21.84
N LEU A 599 39.93 -43.46 21.21
CA LEU A 599 38.86 -44.46 21.00
C LEU A 599 37.69 -44.06 20.07
N SER A 600 37.67 -44.47 18.80
CA SER A 600 37.28 -45.81 18.26
C SER A 600 35.81 -46.19 18.47
N ALA A 601 35.07 -46.35 17.37
CA ALA A 601 34.47 -47.63 16.93
C ALA A 601 33.30 -47.45 15.93
N VAL A 602 33.46 -48.09 14.74
CA VAL A 602 32.46 -48.93 14.03
C VAL A 602 31.21 -48.24 13.44
N SER A 603 30.64 -48.58 12.28
CA SER A 603 31.04 -49.17 11.00
C SER A 603 29.89 -48.92 10.01
N SER A 604 30.14 -49.20 8.73
CA SER A 604 29.22 -49.21 7.58
C SER A 604 27.75 -49.55 7.83
N GLY A 605 26.86 -48.79 7.17
CA GLY A 605 25.47 -49.17 6.94
C GLY A 605 24.79 -48.26 5.92
N LYS A 606 24.60 -48.73 4.70
CA LYS A 606 23.69 -48.11 3.71
C LYS A 606 22.27 -48.15 4.28
N HIS A 607 21.61 -47.01 4.44
CA HIS A 607 20.16 -46.97 4.62
C HIS A 607 19.55 -45.78 3.87
N HIS A 608 18.51 -46.12 3.10
CA HIS A 608 17.55 -45.22 2.47
C HIS A 608 17.05 -44.17 3.46
N LYS A 609 17.09 -42.89 3.07
CA LYS A 609 16.34 -41.82 3.74
C LYS A 609 14.87 -41.94 3.33
N GLU A 610 14.07 -42.62 4.13
CA GLU A 610 12.65 -42.31 4.25
C GLU A 610 12.54 -40.95 4.96
N LEU A 611 12.07 -39.93 4.24
CA LEU A 611 11.63 -38.69 4.85
C LEU A 611 10.36 -38.98 5.66
N TYR A 612 10.44 -38.88 6.98
CA TYR A 612 9.26 -38.74 7.83
C TYR A 612 8.58 -37.42 7.47
N VAL A 613 7.54 -37.47 6.64
CA VAL A 613 6.64 -36.34 6.40
C VAL A 613 5.72 -36.25 7.63
N THR A 614 5.91 -35.23 8.44
CA THR A 614 4.97 -34.89 9.51
C THR A 614 3.68 -34.40 8.85
N LEU A 615 2.62 -35.22 8.88
CA LEU A 615 1.31 -34.80 8.37
C LEU A 615 0.76 -33.67 9.25
N MET A 616 0.77 -32.44 8.73
CA MET A 616 0.24 -31.27 9.43
C MET A 616 -1.26 -31.12 9.16
N LYS A 617 -1.99 -30.54 10.12
CA LYS A 617 -3.35 -30.04 9.92
C LYS A 617 -3.30 -28.52 9.83
N ALA A 618 -4.19 -27.92 9.06
CA ALA A 618 -4.31 -26.47 8.99
C ALA A 618 -5.78 -26.06 8.99
N LYS A 619 -6.07 -24.85 9.46
CA LYS A 619 -7.41 -24.27 9.49
C LYS A 619 -7.46 -23.00 8.66
N ALA A 620 -8.46 -22.86 7.80
CA ALA A 620 -8.71 -21.64 7.04
C ALA A 620 -9.03 -20.46 7.96
N VAL A 621 -8.24 -19.39 7.83
CA VAL A 621 -8.45 -18.09 8.50
C VAL A 621 -9.14 -17.11 7.55
N TYR A 622 -9.00 -17.31 6.24
CA TYR A 622 -9.63 -16.53 5.17
C TYR A 622 -10.37 -17.46 4.18
N PRO A 623 -11.45 -17.00 3.52
CA PRO A 623 -12.11 -17.76 2.47
C PRO A 623 -11.33 -17.65 1.14
N CYS A 624 -11.38 -18.69 0.32
CA CYS A 624 -10.73 -18.75 -0.99
C CYS A 624 -11.71 -19.32 -2.02
N GLU A 625 -11.80 -18.69 -3.18
CA GLU A 625 -12.41 -19.28 -4.38
C GLU A 625 -11.27 -19.62 -5.34
N ALA A 626 -11.17 -20.90 -5.73
CA ALA A 626 -10.14 -21.39 -6.63
C ALA A 626 -10.27 -20.74 -8.02
N GLU A 627 -9.17 -20.19 -8.54
CA GLU A 627 -9.09 -19.65 -9.90
C GLU A 627 -8.67 -20.73 -10.91
N HIS A 628 -8.03 -21.81 -10.44
CA HIS A 628 -7.54 -22.93 -11.24
C HIS A 628 -7.97 -24.28 -10.66
N ASP A 629 -8.08 -25.31 -11.50
CA ASP A 629 -8.50 -26.67 -11.11
C ASP A 629 -7.57 -27.35 -10.08
N SER A 630 -6.35 -26.85 -9.93
CA SER A 630 -5.36 -27.31 -8.95
C SER A 630 -5.52 -26.67 -7.56
N GLU A 631 -6.34 -25.63 -7.42
CA GLU A 631 -6.57 -24.90 -6.16
C GLU A 631 -7.85 -25.39 -5.46
N LEU A 632 -7.91 -25.25 -4.13
CA LEU A 632 -9.10 -25.57 -3.36
C LEU A 632 -9.94 -24.32 -3.06
N SER A 633 -11.25 -24.39 -3.32
CA SER A 633 -12.22 -23.41 -2.80
C SER A 633 -12.65 -23.79 -1.39
N PHE A 634 -12.67 -22.84 -0.47
CA PHE A 634 -13.00 -23.08 0.93
C PHE A 634 -13.46 -21.83 1.67
N GLN A 635 -14.20 -22.02 2.76
CA GLN A 635 -14.68 -20.96 3.63
C GLN A 635 -13.84 -20.86 4.91
N VAL A 636 -13.91 -19.73 5.59
CA VAL A 636 -13.25 -19.53 6.89
C VAL A 636 -13.66 -20.64 7.86
N GLY A 637 -12.68 -21.25 8.52
CA GLY A 637 -12.88 -22.34 9.47
C GLY A 637 -12.78 -23.75 8.88
N ALA A 638 -12.63 -23.90 7.56
CA ALA A 638 -12.37 -25.20 6.93
C ALA A 638 -11.07 -25.84 7.46
N ILE A 639 -11.07 -27.17 7.67
CA ILE A 639 -9.91 -27.90 8.21
C ILE A 639 -9.30 -28.77 7.12
N PHE A 640 -8.03 -28.50 6.82
CA PHE A 640 -7.22 -29.24 5.88
C PHE A 640 -6.42 -30.34 6.59
N HIS A 641 -6.36 -31.49 5.96
CA HIS A 641 -5.64 -32.67 6.42
C HIS A 641 -4.49 -32.97 5.48
N ASP A 642 -3.45 -33.65 5.97
CA ASP A 642 -2.29 -34.06 5.16
C ASP A 642 -1.63 -32.86 4.44
N VAL A 643 -1.46 -31.76 5.19
CA VAL A 643 -0.92 -30.50 4.68
C VAL A 643 0.61 -30.61 4.59
N THR A 644 1.14 -30.30 3.43
CA THR A 644 2.59 -30.30 3.13
C THR A 644 2.99 -29.03 2.39
N LEU A 645 4.27 -28.68 2.41
CA LEU A 645 4.79 -27.55 1.63
C LEU A 645 4.71 -27.86 0.13
N SER A 646 4.09 -26.97 -0.64
CA SER A 646 4.06 -27.10 -2.10
C SER A 646 5.43 -26.80 -2.71
N ARG A 647 5.61 -27.21 -3.97
CA ARG A 647 6.75 -26.79 -4.80
C ARG A 647 6.68 -25.31 -5.17
N GLU A 648 5.50 -24.71 -5.08
CA GLU A 648 5.26 -23.29 -5.34
C GLU A 648 5.41 -22.47 -4.04
N PRO A 649 6.33 -21.49 -3.99
CA PRO A 649 6.52 -20.66 -2.79
C PRO A 649 5.24 -19.90 -2.41
N GLY A 650 4.86 -19.97 -1.13
CA GLY A 650 3.63 -19.33 -0.61
C GLY A 650 2.37 -20.19 -0.73
N TRP A 651 2.49 -21.43 -1.20
CA TRP A 651 1.40 -22.40 -1.28
C TRP A 651 1.70 -23.65 -0.46
N LEU A 652 0.66 -24.21 0.14
CA LEU A 652 0.62 -25.51 0.77
C LEU A 652 -0.21 -26.45 -0.09
N GLU A 653 0.04 -27.75 -0.02
CA GLU A 653 -0.80 -28.77 -0.62
C GLU A 653 -1.48 -29.57 0.48
N GLY A 654 -2.80 -29.67 0.45
CA GLY A 654 -3.57 -30.36 1.49
C GLY A 654 -4.88 -30.93 0.98
N VAL A 655 -5.59 -31.66 1.83
CA VAL A 655 -6.85 -32.33 1.51
C VAL A 655 -8.00 -31.68 2.27
N LEU A 656 -9.02 -31.23 1.54
CA LEU A 656 -10.29 -30.73 2.06
C LEU A 656 -11.43 -31.54 1.43
N GLU A 657 -12.31 -32.11 2.26
CA GLU A 657 -13.47 -32.91 1.83
C GLU A 657 -13.13 -34.02 0.79
N GLY A 658 -11.94 -34.62 0.90
CA GLY A 658 -11.47 -35.69 0.02
C GLY A 658 -10.83 -35.22 -1.30
N LYS A 659 -10.77 -33.91 -1.57
CA LYS A 659 -10.05 -33.33 -2.71
C LYS A 659 -8.69 -32.79 -2.25
N ARG A 660 -7.62 -33.19 -2.96
CA ARG A 660 -6.27 -32.63 -2.79
C ARG A 660 -6.08 -31.45 -3.73
N GLY A 661 -5.51 -30.38 -3.22
CA GLY A 661 -5.15 -29.22 -4.03
C GLY A 661 -4.34 -28.19 -3.26
N LEU A 662 -4.02 -27.11 -3.95
CA LEU A 662 -3.22 -26.01 -3.44
C LEU A 662 -4.05 -25.08 -2.56
N ILE A 663 -3.41 -24.62 -1.48
CA ILE A 663 -3.95 -23.78 -0.43
C ILE A 663 -2.95 -22.63 -0.19
N PRO A 664 -3.34 -21.36 -0.26
CA PRO A 664 -2.43 -20.27 0.04
C PRO A 664 -1.95 -20.35 1.50
N GLU A 665 -0.63 -20.33 1.73
CA GLU A 665 -0.03 -20.50 3.05
C GLU A 665 -0.49 -19.40 4.03
N ASN A 666 -0.68 -18.19 3.53
CA ASN A 666 -1.17 -17.04 4.29
C ASN A 666 -2.68 -17.10 4.61
N TYR A 667 -3.42 -18.05 4.04
CA TYR A 667 -4.88 -18.18 4.24
C TYR A 667 -5.24 -19.18 5.33
N VAL A 668 -4.25 -19.90 5.84
CA VAL A 668 -4.43 -20.96 6.82
C VAL A 668 -3.48 -20.82 7.99
N GLU A 669 -3.92 -21.32 9.15
CA GLU A 669 -3.10 -21.43 10.36
C GLU A 669 -2.82 -22.91 10.60
N ILE A 670 -1.55 -23.29 10.78
CA ILE A 670 -1.16 -24.66 11.11
C ILE A 670 -1.62 -24.97 12.53
N LEU A 671 -2.33 -26.08 12.70
CA LEU A 671 -2.92 -26.54 13.96
C LEU A 671 -1.99 -27.42 14.79
#